data_AF-A0A6N8ULT8-F1
#
_entry.id   AF-A0A6N8ULT8-F1
#
_cell.length_a   1.000
_cell.length_b   1.000
_cell.length_c   1.000
_cell.angle_alpha   90.00
_cell.angle_beta   90.00
_cell.angle_gamma   90.00
#
_symmetry.space_group_name_H-M   'P 1'
#
loop_
_entity.id
_entity.type
_entity.pdbx_description
1 polymer ?
#
loop_
_entity_poly.entity_id
_entity_poly.type
_entity_poly.pdbx_seq_one_letter_code
_entity_poly.pdbx_strand_id
1 'polypeptide(L)'
;MESVDQNRPRTDLPYLRSVRGKLTLLVVGILLLTITCLTVLNYGYMRAVIRDEVRYELELFGESLSAELLRFIDMEERLLHSSALTRTVADLLSEQSAELDSDEAVGEVIAEVVQGAVRYNSDYRRVLIVDSDGIIVGSTDTSEIGRSVASERFFVEGTTSPFIEFKNGSEVAQSLSMSIPIVDSQGNTVGVASADVDTSRLDELVQSSKSIHDSTQVRCAAGDVDGSIQYLFSSYSDVLRDPVQPRLDEAMSNALDGLSGFMDNAIDNRGIRVLTAYRPVGYAGWGLVTQVDQSEAFRPIRRVLFAISCFGLILAFISGVAATTVVQRRLRGIRRLARATRGMTEGDYSTRIEVESEDEIGELGQDFNTMSETVERHTLNLEDSVRQRTKELEKSKDQLRSLVIALERNAELMDRDLERAETIQRSLLPRNPPSVSGFSFSGLYIPGKNVGGDVYDVIRIDERHIGLVLADSTGHGVSAAMLTVLFKNRLDIIEQDDDAYRSTQPSPSASEALGLPVQSHSAIPVFTRVNEELISDVVGSSMFVTALFCILDTHSGKFSVASAGHPPLLVLRAYGEVETIEASGPALGLYSDAHFSEESLVLESGDRVLMYTDGLFNLGGDDRFSLEDVASHLNEIPHSKEALRDLLGRITDGLEYVDRDDVTMLLIDVTDGENNFEHLSTDIFRDKIETDVKGSHAPRIEYATTSENLFLTYHGRVTWVHGQSLPNTVKNAASNGKDVVIDLTQCEYLDSAMLGTLHETATICSDFDANLHIQNADSEIHHTFVELGMRDVLDCISGVALPIPNERELLMAGGMDTETQQKWLLRAHEALSSLNESNREEFKDVIEELKGEIVGIK
;
A
#
# COMPACT_ATOMS: atom_id res chain seq x y z
N MET A 1 -11.56 -29.52 24.44
CA MET A 1 -12.25 -28.39 25.10
C MET A 1 -11.81 -27.17 24.33
N GLU A 2 -12.62 -26.49 23.53
CA GLU A 2 -14.04 -26.17 23.67
C GLU A 2 -14.81 -26.41 22.38
N SER A 3 -15.87 -27.22 22.49
CA SER A 3 -17.08 -27.11 21.68
C SER A 3 -18.07 -26.28 22.47
N VAL A 4 -18.81 -25.36 21.84
CA VAL A 4 -20.28 -25.23 21.93
C VAL A 4 -20.75 -23.89 21.34
N ASP A 5 -21.78 -24.02 20.50
CA ASP A 5 -22.80 -23.05 20.07
C ASP A 5 -22.48 -21.98 19.01
N GLN A 6 -23.05 -22.19 17.81
CA GLN A 6 -24.29 -21.49 17.43
C GLN A 6 -24.84 -22.02 16.10
N ASN A 7 -25.69 -23.03 16.20
CA ASN A 7 -26.53 -23.49 15.11
C ASN A 7 -27.79 -22.60 15.07
N ARG A 8 -27.70 -21.42 14.44
CA ARG A 8 -28.88 -20.64 14.02
C ARG A 8 -29.09 -20.85 12.51
N PRO A 9 -30.26 -21.27 12.03
CA PRO A 9 -30.56 -21.22 10.62
C PRO A 9 -30.68 -19.74 10.23
N ARG A 10 -29.58 -19.16 9.71
CA ARG A 10 -29.66 -17.92 8.94
C ARG A 10 -30.51 -18.25 7.73
N THR A 11 -31.70 -17.68 7.65
CA THR A 11 -32.49 -17.59 6.43
C THR A 11 -31.72 -16.70 5.45
N ASP A 12 -30.69 -17.26 4.83
CA ASP A 12 -29.91 -16.64 3.76
C ASP A 12 -30.79 -16.62 2.51
N LEU A 13 -31.69 -15.64 2.41
CA LEU A 13 -32.38 -15.32 1.17
C LEU A 13 -31.34 -14.69 0.22
N PRO A 14 -30.87 -15.40 -0.82
CA PRO A 14 -29.74 -14.96 -1.64
C PRO A 14 -30.03 -13.66 -2.40
N TYR A 15 -31.31 -13.34 -2.61
CA TYR A 15 -31.78 -12.12 -3.26
C TYR A 15 -31.35 -10.85 -2.52
N LEU A 16 -31.30 -10.88 -1.18
CA LEU A 16 -30.95 -9.74 -0.32
C LEU A 16 -29.47 -9.35 -0.38
N ARG A 17 -28.59 -10.21 -0.91
CA ARG A 17 -27.17 -9.87 -1.07
C ARG A 17 -26.91 -8.99 -2.30
N SER A 18 -27.80 -9.04 -3.30
CA SER A 18 -27.63 -8.26 -4.53
C SER A 18 -28.15 -6.83 -4.38
N VAL A 19 -27.41 -5.84 -4.90
CA VAL A 19 -27.86 -4.43 -5.00
C VAL A 19 -29.22 -4.34 -5.72
N ARG A 20 -29.43 -5.23 -6.70
CA ARG A 20 -30.70 -5.43 -7.41
C ARG A 20 -31.84 -5.70 -6.44
N GLY A 21 -31.70 -6.76 -5.63
CA GLY A 21 -32.74 -7.18 -4.70
C GLY A 21 -33.04 -6.16 -3.62
N LYS A 22 -32.01 -5.44 -3.15
CA LYS A 22 -32.18 -4.34 -2.18
C LYS A 22 -32.97 -3.17 -2.76
N LEU A 23 -32.63 -2.69 -3.96
CA LEU A 23 -33.33 -1.59 -4.61
C LEU A 23 -34.76 -1.95 -5.00
N THR A 24 -35.00 -3.15 -5.53
CA THR A 24 -36.36 -3.60 -5.87
C THR A 24 -37.23 -3.73 -4.62
N LEU A 25 -36.69 -4.26 -3.53
CA LEU A 25 -37.41 -4.38 -2.27
C LEU A 25 -37.70 -3.02 -1.64
N LEU A 26 -36.78 -2.06 -1.76
CA LEU A 26 -36.99 -0.69 -1.31
C LEU A 26 -38.11 -0.01 -2.10
N VAL A 27 -38.12 -0.11 -3.43
CA VAL A 27 -39.18 0.50 -4.26
C VAL A 27 -40.55 -0.14 -3.99
N VAL A 28 -40.62 -1.47 -3.95
CA VAL A 28 -41.86 -2.19 -3.64
C VAL A 28 -42.32 -1.89 -2.21
N GLY A 29 -41.39 -1.83 -1.25
CA GLY A 29 -41.67 -1.50 0.14
C GLY A 29 -42.23 -0.08 0.31
N ILE A 30 -41.63 0.92 -0.34
CA ILE A 30 -42.15 2.30 -0.36
C ILE A 30 -43.54 2.34 -0.98
N LEU A 31 -43.77 1.65 -2.10
CA LEU A 31 -45.09 1.59 -2.73
C LEU A 31 -46.15 0.93 -1.85
N LEU A 32 -45.83 -0.20 -1.22
CA LEU A 32 -46.76 -0.85 -0.31
C LEU A 32 -47.06 0.03 0.91
N LEU A 33 -46.05 0.72 1.43
CA LEU A 33 -46.21 1.68 2.52
C LEU A 33 -47.12 2.85 2.10
N THR A 34 -46.91 3.44 0.92
CA THR A 34 -47.72 4.56 0.42
C THR A 34 -49.15 4.12 0.13
N ILE A 35 -49.36 2.95 -0.48
CA ILE A 35 -50.69 2.37 -0.71
C ILE A 35 -51.40 2.13 0.63
N THR A 36 -50.70 1.54 1.61
CA THR A 36 -51.28 1.28 2.94
C THR A 36 -51.65 2.58 3.63
N CYS A 37 -50.75 3.57 3.62
CA CYS A 37 -50.99 4.89 4.19
C CYS A 37 -52.19 5.58 3.51
N LEU A 38 -52.22 5.60 2.18
CA LEU A 38 -53.30 6.19 1.39
C LEU A 38 -54.64 5.47 1.63
N THR A 39 -54.62 4.15 1.78
CA THR A 39 -55.81 3.34 2.08
C THR A 39 -56.37 3.67 3.47
N VAL A 40 -55.50 3.80 4.48
CA VAL A 40 -55.90 4.17 5.85
C VAL A 40 -56.43 5.61 5.90
N LEU A 41 -55.75 6.55 5.25
CA LEU A 41 -56.20 7.95 5.17
C LEU A 41 -57.53 8.08 4.43
N ASN A 42 -57.66 7.44 3.27
CA ASN A 42 -58.91 7.46 2.49
C ASN A 42 -60.04 6.75 3.22
N TYR A 43 -59.79 5.70 4.00
CA TYR A 43 -60.84 5.10 4.81
C TYR A 43 -61.45 6.09 5.80
N GLY A 44 -60.60 6.84 6.52
CA GLY A 44 -61.05 7.87 7.45
C GLY A 44 -61.86 8.97 6.76
N TYR A 45 -61.35 9.48 5.63
CA TYR A 45 -62.02 10.50 4.83
C TYR A 45 -63.36 10.01 4.26
N MET A 46 -63.38 8.86 3.60
CA MET A 46 -64.61 8.28 3.02
C MET A 46 -65.65 7.97 4.09
N ARG A 47 -65.23 7.53 5.29
CA ARG A 47 -66.13 7.32 6.42
C ARG A 47 -66.72 8.63 6.94
N ALA A 48 -65.95 9.72 6.95
CA ALA A 48 -66.47 11.04 7.30
C ALA A 48 -67.47 11.54 6.24
N VAL A 49 -67.10 11.51 4.96
CA VAL A 49 -67.97 11.97 3.85
C VAL A 49 -69.27 11.19 3.80
N ILE A 50 -69.23 9.86 3.85
CA ILE A 50 -70.46 9.05 3.82
C ILE A 50 -71.28 9.25 5.09
N ARG A 51 -70.66 9.45 6.25
CA ARG A 51 -71.40 9.77 7.48
C ARG A 51 -72.13 11.10 7.35
N ASP A 52 -71.49 12.13 6.80
CA ASP A 52 -72.08 13.45 6.59
C ASP A 52 -73.17 13.42 5.52
N GLU A 53 -72.98 12.65 4.44
CA GLU A 53 -74.00 12.43 3.41
C GLU A 53 -75.24 11.74 4.02
N VAL A 54 -75.04 10.61 4.71
CA VAL A 54 -76.13 9.86 5.35
C VAL A 54 -76.80 10.69 6.44
N ARG A 55 -76.03 11.51 7.18
CA ARG A 55 -76.58 12.48 8.14
C ARG A 55 -77.52 13.44 7.42
N TYR A 56 -77.07 14.07 6.33
CA TYR A 56 -77.88 15.02 5.58
C TYR A 56 -79.13 14.35 5.00
N GLU A 57 -79.00 13.14 4.44
CA GLU A 57 -80.12 12.35 3.94
C GLU A 57 -81.14 12.03 5.04
N LEU A 58 -80.68 11.59 6.23
CA LEU A 58 -81.56 11.28 7.36
C LEU A 58 -82.20 12.52 8.00
N GLU A 59 -81.47 13.62 8.13
CA GLU A 59 -81.98 14.90 8.66
C GLU A 59 -83.01 15.50 7.69
N LEU A 60 -82.73 15.49 6.38
CA LEU A 60 -83.65 15.97 5.34
C LEU A 60 -84.89 15.08 5.22
N PHE A 61 -84.71 13.76 5.28
CA PHE A 61 -85.82 12.82 5.30
C PHE A 61 -86.67 13.03 6.56
N GLY A 62 -86.03 13.18 7.73
CA GLY A 62 -86.68 13.56 8.97
C GLY A 62 -87.40 14.90 8.86
N GLU A 63 -86.83 15.90 8.18
CA GLU A 63 -87.46 17.20 7.94
C GLU A 63 -88.74 17.06 7.12
N SER A 64 -88.61 16.40 5.97
CA SER A 64 -89.72 16.17 5.05
C SER A 64 -90.85 15.45 5.76
N LEU A 65 -90.51 14.40 6.52
CA LEU A 65 -91.49 13.62 7.27
C LEU A 65 -92.09 14.44 8.42
N SER A 66 -91.30 15.21 9.16
CA SER A 66 -91.83 16.10 10.21
C SER A 66 -92.77 17.17 9.64
N ALA A 67 -92.46 17.74 8.48
CA ALA A 67 -93.31 18.72 7.81
C ALA A 67 -94.57 18.08 7.20
N GLU A 68 -94.50 16.83 6.76
CA GLU A 68 -95.67 16.07 6.31
C GLU A 68 -96.58 15.70 7.48
N LEU A 69 -96.01 15.27 8.61
CA LEU A 69 -96.72 15.04 9.87
C LEU A 69 -97.37 16.33 10.39
N LEU A 70 -96.63 17.45 10.42
CA LEU A 70 -97.19 18.75 10.79
C LEU A 70 -98.32 19.17 9.85
N ARG A 71 -98.16 18.99 8.54
CA ARG A 71 -99.23 19.32 7.57
C ARG A 71 -100.44 18.43 7.76
N PHE A 72 -100.24 17.14 8.04
CA PHE A 72 -101.33 16.24 8.38
C PHE A 72 -102.05 16.74 9.64
N ILE A 73 -101.31 17.08 10.70
CA ILE A 73 -101.88 17.59 11.95
C ILE A 73 -102.62 18.92 11.74
N ASP A 74 -102.01 19.93 11.08
CA ASP A 74 -102.65 21.23 10.80
C ASP A 74 -103.86 21.08 9.88
N MET A 75 -103.81 20.14 8.91
CA MET A 75 -104.96 19.83 8.07
C MET A 75 -106.10 19.24 8.90
N GLU A 76 -105.83 18.24 9.75
CA GLU A 76 -106.85 17.66 10.63
C GLU A 76 -107.39 18.70 11.63
N GLU A 77 -106.53 19.54 12.21
CA GLU A 77 -106.92 20.62 13.12
C GLU A 77 -107.81 21.66 12.41
N ARG A 78 -107.46 22.05 11.19
CA ARG A 78 -108.29 22.93 10.35
C ARG A 78 -109.59 22.27 9.93
N LEU A 79 -109.58 20.98 9.59
CA LEU A 79 -110.81 20.24 9.26
C LEU A 79 -111.75 20.20 10.47
N LEU A 80 -111.21 19.98 11.68
CA LEU A 80 -111.98 20.03 12.92
C LEU A 80 -112.51 21.45 13.19
N HIS A 81 -111.69 22.48 13.02
CA HIS A 81 -112.10 23.90 13.14
C HIS A 81 -113.10 24.36 12.06
N SER A 82 -113.01 23.85 10.82
CA SER A 82 -113.75 24.34 9.63
C SER A 82 -114.99 23.52 9.28
N SER A 83 -115.11 22.30 9.80
CA SER A 83 -116.42 21.65 9.93
C SER A 83 -117.35 22.68 10.59
N ALA A 84 -118.55 22.90 10.05
CA ALA A 84 -119.42 24.07 10.32
C ALA A 84 -119.87 24.27 11.79
N LEU A 85 -119.27 23.49 12.69
CA LEU A 85 -119.40 23.35 14.12
C LEU A 85 -118.99 24.61 14.86
N THR A 86 -117.74 25.08 14.77
CA THR A 86 -117.22 25.94 15.86
C THR A 86 -117.95 27.27 16.03
N ARG A 87 -118.31 28.00 14.95
CA ARG A 87 -119.04 29.28 15.10
C ARG A 87 -120.51 29.10 15.40
N THR A 88 -121.19 28.23 14.65
CA THR A 88 -122.62 27.97 14.85
C THR A 88 -122.87 27.42 16.25
N VAL A 89 -122.02 26.48 16.69
CA VAL A 89 -122.09 25.89 18.03
C VAL A 89 -121.59 26.86 19.09
N ALA A 90 -120.58 27.70 18.84
CA ALA A 90 -120.19 28.74 19.80
C ALA A 90 -121.31 29.75 20.05
N ASP A 91 -121.98 30.23 18.99
CA ASP A 91 -123.11 31.15 19.11
C ASP A 91 -124.24 30.49 19.93
N LEU A 92 -124.59 29.23 19.61
CA LEU A 92 -125.60 28.45 20.32
C LEU A 92 -125.26 28.19 21.80
N LEU A 93 -124.00 27.83 22.11
CA LEU A 93 -123.55 27.60 23.48
C LEU A 93 -123.44 28.90 24.28
N SER A 94 -123.10 30.01 23.64
CA SER A 94 -123.00 31.32 24.29
C SER A 94 -124.38 31.90 24.66
N GLU A 95 -125.40 31.71 23.81
CA GLU A 95 -126.77 32.14 24.06
C GLU A 95 -127.44 31.35 25.19
N GLN A 96 -127.06 30.08 25.39
CA GLN A 96 -127.62 29.20 26.44
C GLN A 96 -127.37 29.73 27.88
N SER A 97 -126.40 30.63 28.06
CA SER A 97 -126.13 31.27 29.35
C SER A 97 -127.15 32.33 29.77
N ALA A 98 -128.11 32.68 28.91
CA ALA A 98 -129.17 33.66 29.19
C ALA A 98 -130.58 33.13 28.82
N GLU A 99 -131.21 32.41 29.76
CA GLU A 99 -132.64 32.01 29.83
C GLU A 99 -133.15 30.74 29.07
N LEU A 100 -132.86 29.56 29.66
CA LEU A 100 -133.74 28.43 30.11
C LEU A 100 -134.98 27.89 29.35
N ASP A 101 -135.41 28.37 28.17
CA ASP A 101 -136.61 27.80 27.49
C ASP A 101 -136.38 27.23 26.06
N SER A 102 -135.12 27.04 25.61
CA SER A 102 -134.80 26.63 24.22
C SER A 102 -133.90 25.40 24.02
N ASP A 103 -133.75 24.51 25.02
CA ASP A 103 -132.75 23.43 25.01
C ASP A 103 -132.95 22.33 23.93
N GLU A 104 -134.17 22.01 23.50
CA GLU A 104 -134.41 20.89 22.56
C GLU A 104 -134.03 21.23 21.11
N ALA A 105 -134.26 22.49 20.67
CA ALA A 105 -133.94 22.93 19.31
C ALA A 105 -132.43 23.11 19.09
N VAL A 106 -131.70 23.52 20.14
CA VAL A 106 -130.24 23.65 20.10
C VAL A 106 -129.58 22.27 19.99
N GLY A 107 -130.10 21.26 20.70
CA GLY A 107 -129.60 19.89 20.66
C GLY A 107 -129.72 19.21 19.28
N GLU A 108 -130.81 19.44 18.54
CA GLU A 108 -130.95 18.92 17.17
C GLU A 108 -129.93 19.51 16.20
N VAL A 109 -129.69 20.82 16.29
CA VAL A 109 -128.70 21.50 15.44
C VAL A 109 -127.31 20.95 15.74
N ILE A 110 -126.93 20.85 17.02
CA ILE A 110 -125.65 20.28 17.45
C ILE A 110 -125.48 18.84 16.93
N ALA A 111 -126.50 17.99 17.02
CA ALA A 111 -126.44 16.62 16.52
C ALA A 111 -126.25 16.56 15.00
N GLU A 112 -126.90 17.45 14.23
CA GLU A 112 -126.72 17.55 12.78
C GLU A 112 -125.28 17.96 12.44
N VAL A 113 -124.70 18.90 13.19
CA VAL A 113 -123.33 19.34 12.90
C VAL A 113 -122.29 18.25 13.24
N VAL A 114 -122.50 17.50 14.33
CA VAL A 114 -121.63 16.37 14.70
C VAL A 114 -121.68 15.24 13.67
N GLN A 115 -122.87 14.86 13.17
CA GLN A 115 -122.98 13.88 12.09
C GLN A 115 -122.42 14.40 10.76
N GLY A 116 -122.51 15.72 10.51
CA GLY A 116 -121.92 16.38 9.36
C GLY A 116 -120.40 16.27 9.32
N ALA A 117 -119.71 16.39 10.47
CA ALA A 117 -118.26 16.26 10.55
C ALA A 117 -117.77 14.87 10.12
N VAL A 118 -118.42 13.79 10.56
CA VAL A 118 -118.07 12.42 10.16
C VAL A 118 -118.38 12.13 8.69
N ARG A 119 -119.40 12.77 8.11
CA ARG A 119 -119.67 12.65 6.67
C ARG A 119 -118.63 13.38 5.82
N TYR A 120 -118.08 14.49 6.32
CA TYR A 120 -117.12 15.31 5.59
C TYR A 120 -115.69 14.77 5.71
N ASN A 121 -115.33 14.20 6.87
CA ASN A 121 -114.06 13.51 7.09
C ASN A 121 -114.30 12.06 7.50
N SER A 122 -114.05 11.13 6.56
CA SER A 122 -114.20 9.69 6.78
C SER A 122 -113.28 9.11 7.85
N ASP A 123 -112.26 9.85 8.25
CA ASP A 123 -111.26 9.39 9.21
C ASP A 123 -111.72 9.61 10.66
N TYR A 124 -112.76 10.43 10.86
CA TYR A 124 -113.37 10.66 12.17
C TYR A 124 -114.23 9.47 12.56
N ARG A 125 -113.77 8.71 13.56
CA ARG A 125 -114.52 7.59 14.14
C ARG A 125 -115.52 8.04 15.19
N ARG A 126 -115.17 9.08 15.95
CA ARG A 126 -116.00 9.64 17.03
C ARG A 126 -115.80 11.14 17.08
N VAL A 127 -116.87 11.92 17.20
CA VAL A 127 -116.80 13.39 17.36
C VAL A 127 -117.67 13.78 18.55
N LEU A 128 -117.14 14.65 19.41
CA LEU A 128 -117.73 15.13 20.65
C LEU A 128 -117.73 16.67 20.66
N ILE A 129 -118.79 17.24 21.20
CA ILE A 129 -118.89 18.64 21.60
C ILE A 129 -119.19 18.65 23.08
N VAL A 130 -118.35 19.34 23.82
CA VAL A 130 -118.43 19.48 25.26
C VAL A 130 -118.64 20.96 25.59
N ASP A 131 -119.54 21.27 26.50
CA ASP A 131 -119.75 22.64 26.97
C ASP A 131 -118.64 23.10 27.93
N SER A 132 -118.73 24.35 28.40
CA SER A 132 -117.76 24.94 29.33
C SER A 132 -117.70 24.27 30.72
N ASP A 133 -118.75 23.54 31.13
CA ASP A 133 -118.79 22.80 32.40
C ASP A 133 -118.26 21.37 32.27
N GLY A 134 -117.85 20.97 31.06
CA GLY A 134 -117.32 19.65 30.78
C GLY A 134 -118.40 18.58 30.61
N ILE A 135 -119.62 18.96 30.22
CA ILE A 135 -120.70 18.04 29.88
C ILE A 135 -120.78 17.87 28.37
N ILE A 136 -120.91 16.63 27.90
CA ILE A 136 -121.08 16.35 26.46
C ILE A 136 -122.47 16.82 26.03
N VAL A 137 -122.52 17.78 25.12
CA VAL A 137 -123.75 18.34 24.55
C VAL A 137 -124.00 17.86 23.12
N GLY A 138 -122.96 17.34 22.45
CA GLY A 138 -123.07 16.70 21.14
C GLY A 138 -122.14 15.51 21.03
N SER A 139 -122.61 14.39 20.50
CA SER A 139 -121.76 13.23 20.22
C SER A 139 -122.26 12.46 19.02
N THR A 140 -121.34 11.84 18.28
CA THR A 140 -121.66 10.84 17.26
C THR A 140 -122.34 9.62 17.86
N ASP A 141 -122.08 9.32 19.14
CA ASP A 141 -122.81 8.35 19.93
C ASP A 141 -123.74 9.09 20.90
N THR A 142 -125.03 9.12 20.57
CA THR A 142 -126.04 9.86 21.34
C THR A 142 -126.21 9.36 22.77
N SER A 143 -125.73 8.15 23.10
CA SER A 143 -125.76 7.63 24.48
C SER A 143 -124.79 8.35 25.43
N GLU A 144 -123.83 9.11 24.89
CA GLU A 144 -122.83 9.81 25.68
C GLU A 144 -123.23 11.24 26.05
N ILE A 145 -124.31 11.76 25.45
CA ILE A 145 -124.81 13.12 25.72
C ILE A 145 -125.27 13.22 27.18
N GLY A 146 -124.83 14.27 27.88
CA GLY A 146 -125.07 14.50 29.31
C GLY A 146 -124.02 13.89 30.25
N ARG A 147 -123.06 13.10 29.74
CA ARG A 147 -121.95 12.59 30.56
C ARG A 147 -120.92 13.70 30.79
N SER A 148 -120.41 13.78 32.03
CA SER A 148 -119.30 14.66 32.36
C SER A 148 -117.96 14.04 31.94
N VAL A 149 -117.14 14.85 31.25
CA VAL A 149 -115.75 14.59 30.86
C VAL A 149 -114.82 15.67 31.40
N ALA A 150 -115.25 16.43 32.40
CA ALA A 150 -114.51 17.54 32.99
C ALA A 150 -113.10 17.16 33.51
N SER A 151 -112.86 15.88 33.83
CA SER A 151 -111.56 15.37 34.29
C SER A 151 -110.72 14.69 33.20
N GLU A 152 -111.23 14.52 31.99
CA GLU A 152 -110.51 13.88 30.89
C GLU A 152 -109.48 14.86 30.28
N ARG A 153 -108.29 14.37 29.93
CA ARG A 153 -107.19 15.22 29.45
C ARG A 153 -107.55 15.98 28.16
N PHE A 154 -108.16 15.30 27.19
CA PHE A 154 -108.59 15.98 25.95
C PHE A 154 -109.53 17.16 26.21
N PHE A 155 -110.34 17.12 27.27
CA PHE A 155 -111.19 18.26 27.63
C PHE A 155 -110.37 19.34 28.34
N VAL A 156 -109.66 18.99 29.42
CA VAL A 156 -108.89 19.96 30.23
C VAL A 156 -107.89 20.74 29.37
N GLU A 157 -107.07 20.03 28.59
CA GLU A 157 -106.06 20.67 27.72
C GLU A 157 -106.72 21.35 26.51
N GLY A 158 -107.77 20.71 25.97
CA GLY A 158 -108.55 21.21 24.83
C GLY A 158 -109.32 22.51 25.10
N THR A 159 -109.58 22.89 26.36
CA THR A 159 -110.22 24.17 26.70
C THR A 159 -109.31 25.38 26.44
N THR A 160 -107.99 25.19 26.56
CA THR A 160 -107.01 26.27 26.42
C THR A 160 -106.40 26.36 25.03
N SER A 161 -106.16 25.22 24.38
CA SER A 161 -105.52 25.15 23.08
C SER A 161 -105.85 23.84 22.37
N PRO A 162 -105.70 23.76 21.04
CA PRO A 162 -105.67 22.49 20.33
C PRO A 162 -104.74 21.49 21.03
N PHE A 163 -105.25 20.30 21.30
CA PHE A 163 -104.55 19.24 22.01
C PHE A 163 -104.80 17.91 21.31
N ILE A 164 -103.77 17.06 21.26
CA ILE A 164 -103.84 15.73 20.68
C ILE A 164 -103.32 14.71 21.68
N GLU A 165 -104.07 13.64 21.88
CA GLU A 165 -103.67 12.46 22.63
C GLU A 165 -103.84 11.18 21.82
N PHE A 166 -102.92 10.23 21.99
CA PHE A 166 -103.08 8.88 21.43
C PHE A 166 -103.77 7.99 22.46
N LYS A 167 -104.92 7.43 22.08
CA LYS A 167 -105.65 6.48 22.92
C LYS A 167 -105.24 5.05 22.54
N ASN A 168 -104.67 4.34 23.51
CA ASN A 168 -104.39 2.90 23.41
C ASN A 168 -105.57 2.12 24.01
N GLY A 169 -106.56 1.78 23.18
CA GLY A 169 -107.69 0.93 23.59
C GLY A 169 -107.39 -0.56 23.42
N SER A 170 -107.84 -1.41 24.34
CA SER A 170 -107.72 -2.88 24.23
C SER A 170 -108.70 -3.50 23.22
N GLU A 171 -109.70 -2.75 22.73
CA GLU A 171 -110.73 -3.23 21.77
C GLU A 171 -110.99 -2.28 20.58
N VAL A 172 -110.32 -1.11 20.51
CA VAL A 172 -110.40 -0.18 19.37
C VAL A 172 -108.99 0.06 18.85
N ALA A 173 -108.75 -0.15 17.55
CA ALA A 173 -107.47 0.14 16.90
C ALA A 173 -106.99 1.56 17.24
N GLN A 174 -105.67 1.74 17.43
CA GLN A 174 -105.05 3.02 17.84
C GLN A 174 -105.77 4.21 17.19
N SER A 175 -106.28 5.11 18.01
CA SER A 175 -107.01 6.29 17.54
C SER A 175 -106.39 7.53 18.13
N LEU A 176 -106.24 8.54 17.28
CA LEU A 176 -105.73 9.84 17.64
C LEU A 176 -106.89 10.72 18.07
N SER A 177 -106.99 11.06 19.35
CA SER A 177 -108.00 12.04 19.81
C SER A 177 -107.44 13.44 19.64
N MET A 178 -108.11 14.28 18.86
CA MET A 178 -107.79 15.69 18.68
C MET A 178 -108.92 16.54 19.27
N SER A 179 -108.59 17.46 20.16
CA SER A 179 -109.53 18.36 20.82
C SER A 179 -109.14 19.82 20.58
N ILE A 180 -110.12 20.66 20.26
CA ILE A 180 -109.95 22.10 20.00
C ILE A 180 -110.93 22.92 20.83
N PRO A 181 -110.54 24.11 21.31
CA PRO A 181 -111.44 24.99 22.02
C PRO A 181 -112.47 25.59 21.04
N ILE A 182 -113.72 25.59 21.46
CA ILE A 182 -114.81 26.31 20.81
C ILE A 182 -114.86 27.69 21.43
N VAL A 183 -114.55 28.71 20.64
CA VAL A 183 -114.49 30.10 21.11
C VAL A 183 -115.64 30.93 20.56
N ASP A 184 -116.23 31.77 21.42
CA ASP A 184 -117.27 32.71 21.05
C ASP A 184 -116.72 33.90 20.24
N SER A 185 -117.62 34.78 19.77
CA SER A 185 -117.26 35.99 19.02
C SER A 185 -116.38 36.98 19.80
N GLN A 186 -116.34 36.87 21.13
CA GLN A 186 -115.52 37.69 22.03
C GLN A 186 -114.17 37.05 22.35
N GLY A 187 -113.95 35.81 21.91
CA GLY A 187 -112.72 35.04 22.11
C GLY A 187 -112.68 34.24 23.41
N ASN A 188 -113.80 34.09 24.13
CA ASN A 188 -113.87 33.23 25.31
C ASN A 188 -114.15 31.78 24.89
N THR A 189 -113.48 30.81 25.51
CA THR A 189 -113.81 29.40 25.32
C THR A 189 -115.17 29.09 25.94
N VAL A 190 -116.13 28.66 25.11
CA VAL A 190 -117.49 28.27 25.51
C VAL A 190 -117.72 26.75 25.43
N GLY A 191 -116.73 26.00 24.95
CA GLY A 191 -116.75 24.54 24.92
C GLY A 191 -115.51 23.96 24.27
N VAL A 192 -115.50 22.64 24.05
CA VAL A 192 -114.40 21.91 23.37
C VAL A 192 -115.01 20.95 22.36
N ALA A 193 -114.51 20.98 21.12
CA ALA A 193 -114.82 19.97 20.12
C ALA A 193 -113.69 18.94 20.11
N SER A 194 -114.01 17.66 20.16
CA SER A 194 -113.01 16.57 20.12
C SER A 194 -113.37 15.56 19.04
N ALA A 195 -112.39 15.06 18.29
CA ALA A 195 -112.55 14.00 17.31
C ALA A 195 -111.50 12.91 17.47
N ASP A 196 -111.92 11.64 17.52
CA ASP A 196 -111.02 10.49 17.42
C ASP A 196 -110.82 10.14 15.93
N VAL A 197 -109.59 10.28 15.45
CA VAL A 197 -109.13 10.06 14.07
C VAL A 197 -108.44 8.70 13.93
N ASP A 198 -108.69 8.00 12.83
CA ASP A 198 -108.02 6.74 12.48
C ASP A 198 -106.53 6.96 12.14
N THR A 199 -105.62 6.23 12.81
CA THR A 199 -104.17 6.38 12.61
C THR A 199 -103.64 5.65 11.37
N SER A 200 -104.46 4.91 10.63
CA SER A 200 -104.03 4.13 9.46
C SER A 200 -103.36 5.00 8.37
N ARG A 201 -103.81 6.25 8.21
CA ARG A 201 -103.18 7.21 7.28
C ARG A 201 -101.80 7.68 7.73
N LEU A 202 -101.55 7.75 9.04
CA LEU A 202 -100.22 8.07 9.57
C LEU A 202 -99.26 6.90 9.35
N ASP A 203 -99.72 5.67 9.51
CA ASP A 203 -98.93 4.48 9.20
C ASP A 203 -98.61 4.39 7.70
N GLU A 204 -99.58 4.69 6.83
CA GLU A 204 -99.34 4.80 5.39
C GLU A 204 -98.38 5.93 5.03
N LEU A 205 -98.45 7.09 5.68
CA LEU A 205 -97.54 8.22 5.46
C LEU A 205 -96.09 7.82 5.79
N VAL A 206 -95.88 7.12 6.90
CA VAL A 206 -94.55 6.64 7.30
C VAL A 206 -94.06 5.51 6.40
N GLN A 207 -94.93 4.57 6.02
CA GLN A 207 -94.54 3.43 5.16
C GLN A 207 -94.37 3.82 3.68
N SER A 208 -95.13 4.80 3.19
CA SER A 208 -95.03 5.31 1.82
C SER A 208 -93.87 6.28 1.65
N SER A 209 -93.39 6.89 2.73
CA SER A 209 -92.17 7.69 2.73
C SER A 209 -90.97 6.82 2.37
N LYS A 210 -90.54 6.89 1.10
CA LYS A 210 -89.45 6.08 0.58
C LYS A 210 -88.11 6.69 1.01
N SER A 211 -87.44 6.04 1.95
CA SER A 211 -86.05 6.39 2.27
C SER A 211 -85.08 5.90 1.19
N ILE A 212 -83.90 6.52 1.15
CA ILE A 212 -82.78 6.16 0.28
C ILE A 212 -82.15 4.83 0.71
N HIS A 213 -82.21 4.50 1.99
CA HIS A 213 -81.65 3.26 2.54
C HIS A 213 -82.74 2.24 2.90
N ASP A 214 -82.47 0.97 2.59
CA ASP A 214 -83.41 -0.13 2.78
C ASP A 214 -83.61 -0.44 4.28
N SER A 215 -82.57 -0.28 5.10
CA SER A 215 -82.64 -0.44 6.57
C SER A 215 -83.13 0.80 7.33
N THR A 216 -83.70 1.80 6.64
CA THR A 216 -84.17 2.99 7.33
C THR A 216 -85.31 2.66 8.27
N GLN A 217 -85.19 3.14 9.51
CA GLN A 217 -86.23 3.05 10.51
C GLN A 217 -86.66 4.43 10.96
N VAL A 218 -87.96 4.58 11.14
CA VAL A 218 -88.58 5.79 11.66
C VAL A 218 -89.27 5.45 12.97
N ARG A 219 -89.09 6.32 13.96
CA ARG A 219 -89.78 6.28 15.24
C ARG A 219 -90.27 7.69 15.56
N CYS A 220 -91.51 7.81 15.99
CA CYS A 220 -92.05 9.06 16.49
C CYS A 220 -92.60 8.82 17.89
N ALA A 221 -92.36 9.75 18.80
CA ALA A 221 -92.87 9.69 20.17
C ALA A 221 -93.37 11.06 20.63
N ALA A 222 -94.24 11.06 21.63
CA ALA A 222 -94.58 12.23 22.44
C ALA A 222 -94.01 12.07 23.85
N GLY A 223 -93.68 13.20 24.49
CA GLY A 223 -93.31 13.22 25.89
C GLY A 223 -94.56 13.33 26.76
N ASP A 224 -94.69 12.47 27.77
CA ASP A 224 -95.74 12.62 28.78
C ASP A 224 -95.24 13.50 29.96
N VAL A 225 -96.16 14.01 30.78
CA VAL A 225 -95.88 14.95 31.88
C VAL A 225 -94.91 14.37 32.92
N ASP A 226 -94.88 13.04 33.06
CA ASP A 226 -93.98 12.30 33.96
C ASP A 226 -92.58 12.04 33.36
N GLY A 227 -92.31 12.52 32.14
CA GLY A 227 -91.04 12.33 31.43
C GLY A 227 -90.88 10.96 30.76
N SER A 228 -91.95 10.16 30.70
CA SER A 228 -91.97 8.91 29.93
C SER A 228 -92.17 9.16 28.43
N ILE A 229 -91.43 8.40 27.61
CA ILE A 229 -91.53 8.44 26.14
C ILE A 229 -92.72 7.57 25.71
N GLN A 230 -93.73 8.18 25.11
CA GLN A 230 -94.85 7.47 24.50
C GLN A 230 -94.63 7.37 22.98
N TYR A 231 -94.24 6.19 22.49
CA TYR A 231 -94.11 5.97 21.05
C TYR A 231 -95.48 6.02 20.36
N LEU A 232 -95.59 6.91 19.37
CA LEU A 232 -96.81 7.17 18.62
C LEU A 232 -96.92 6.21 17.43
N PHE A 233 -95.83 6.08 16.68
CA PHE A 233 -95.71 5.14 15.57
C PHE A 233 -94.25 4.79 15.31
N SER A 234 -94.03 3.64 14.70
CA SER A 234 -92.72 3.22 14.21
C SER A 234 -92.88 2.45 12.91
N SER A 235 -91.94 2.61 11.98
CA SER A 235 -91.84 1.78 10.78
C SER A 235 -91.52 0.30 11.10
N TYR A 236 -91.33 -0.04 12.38
CA TYR A 236 -91.10 -1.40 12.88
C TYR A 236 -92.12 -1.75 13.98
N SER A 237 -92.95 -2.76 13.73
CA SER A 237 -94.14 -3.10 14.54
C SER A 237 -93.85 -3.61 15.95
N ASP A 238 -92.63 -4.12 16.23
CA ASP A 238 -92.28 -4.66 17.54
C ASP A 238 -91.95 -3.57 18.58
N VAL A 239 -91.65 -2.33 18.16
CA VAL A 239 -91.36 -1.21 19.08
C VAL A 239 -92.59 -0.76 19.86
N LEU A 240 -93.79 -0.96 19.28
CA LEU A 240 -95.06 -0.65 19.94
C LEU A 240 -95.53 -1.73 20.92
N ARG A 241 -94.92 -2.94 20.88
CA ARG A 241 -95.34 -4.10 21.68
C ARG A 241 -94.53 -4.31 22.97
N ASP A 242 -93.29 -3.84 22.99
CA ASP A 242 -92.41 -3.92 24.15
C ASP A 242 -91.79 -2.53 24.38
N PRO A 243 -92.36 -1.70 25.28
CA PRO A 243 -91.81 -0.39 25.58
C PRO A 243 -90.46 -0.58 26.27
N VAL A 244 -89.39 -0.60 25.47
CA VAL A 244 -88.01 -0.51 25.93
C VAL A 244 -87.96 0.60 26.98
N GLN A 245 -87.38 0.31 28.15
CA GLN A 245 -87.29 1.25 29.27
C GLN A 245 -86.95 2.66 28.76
N PRO A 246 -87.76 3.70 29.06
CA PRO A 246 -87.61 5.06 28.51
C PRO A 246 -86.24 5.74 28.76
N ARG A 247 -85.34 5.09 29.51
CA ARG A 247 -84.05 5.64 29.96
C ARG A 247 -82.88 5.48 28.99
N LEU A 248 -83.02 4.79 27.85
CA LEU A 248 -81.87 4.44 26.98
C LEU A 248 -81.95 4.92 25.52
N ASP A 249 -83.05 5.54 25.08
CA ASP A 249 -83.13 6.13 23.73
C ASP A 249 -82.75 7.62 23.77
N GLU A 250 -81.45 7.87 23.84
CA GLU A 250 -80.87 9.22 23.90
C GLU A 250 -81.29 10.09 22.70
N ALA A 251 -81.42 9.49 21.51
CA ALA A 251 -81.86 10.19 20.31
C ALA A 251 -83.31 10.68 20.44
N MET A 252 -84.21 9.81 20.92
CA MET A 252 -85.61 10.19 21.11
C MET A 252 -85.78 11.21 22.24
N SER A 253 -85.06 11.04 23.36
CA SER A 253 -85.08 12.02 24.46
C SER A 253 -84.69 13.41 23.96
N ASN A 254 -83.58 13.53 23.21
CA ASN A 254 -83.13 14.81 22.69
C ASN A 254 -84.16 15.44 21.72
N ALA A 255 -84.83 14.63 20.90
CA ALA A 255 -85.89 15.13 20.02
C ALA A 255 -87.09 15.70 20.79
N LEU A 256 -87.51 15.02 21.87
CA LEU A 256 -88.59 15.47 22.74
C LEU A 256 -88.24 16.76 23.49
N ASP A 257 -86.96 16.93 23.85
CA ASP A 257 -86.43 18.16 24.47
C ASP A 257 -86.31 19.33 23.47
N GLY A 258 -86.78 19.16 22.22
CA GLY A 258 -86.75 20.19 21.19
C GLY A 258 -85.43 20.30 20.43
N LEU A 259 -84.49 19.36 20.63
CA LEU A 259 -83.19 19.37 19.96
C LEU A 259 -83.27 18.63 18.64
N SER A 260 -82.57 19.17 17.64
CA SER A 260 -82.27 18.46 16.38
C SER A 260 -80.80 18.09 16.35
N GLY A 261 -80.48 16.89 15.90
CA GLY A 261 -79.10 16.45 15.84
C GLY A 261 -78.90 15.09 15.21
N PHE A 262 -77.65 14.64 15.26
CA PHE A 262 -77.20 13.40 14.66
C PHE A 262 -76.27 12.65 15.60
N MET A 263 -76.45 11.34 15.70
CA MET A 263 -75.62 10.42 16.47
C MET A 263 -75.00 9.38 15.54
N ASP A 264 -73.67 9.27 15.59
CA ASP A 264 -72.89 8.46 14.65
C ASP A 264 -72.54 7.06 15.15
N ASN A 265 -72.93 6.71 16.36
CA ASN A 265 -72.63 5.42 17.00
C ASN A 265 -73.69 5.01 18.02
N ALA A 266 -74.95 5.36 17.74
CA ALA A 266 -76.07 4.89 18.54
C ALA A 266 -76.26 3.38 18.33
N ILE A 267 -76.77 2.71 19.37
CA ILE A 267 -77.15 1.31 19.30
C ILE A 267 -78.67 1.27 19.33
N ASP A 268 -79.26 0.68 18.31
CA ASP A 268 -80.72 0.55 18.25
C ASP A 268 -81.23 -0.59 19.15
N ASN A 269 -82.55 -0.78 19.16
CA ASN A 269 -83.21 -1.81 19.97
C ASN A 269 -82.82 -3.24 19.55
N ARG A 270 -82.16 -3.43 18.39
CA ARG A 270 -81.63 -4.73 17.91
C ARG A 270 -80.20 -4.98 18.38
N GLY A 271 -79.55 -4.03 19.06
CA GLY A 271 -78.14 -4.11 19.41
C GLY A 271 -77.20 -3.80 18.24
N ILE A 272 -77.72 -3.23 17.15
CA ILE A 272 -76.97 -2.91 15.94
C ILE A 272 -76.52 -1.46 16.00
N ARG A 273 -75.30 -1.19 15.53
CA ARG A 273 -74.80 0.18 15.40
C ARG A 273 -75.51 0.87 14.24
N VAL A 274 -76.15 1.98 14.54
CA VAL A 274 -76.91 2.79 13.58
C VAL A 274 -76.36 4.20 13.50
N LEU A 275 -76.66 4.87 12.40
CA LEU A 275 -76.56 6.33 12.27
C LEU A 275 -77.96 6.88 12.47
N THR A 276 -78.11 7.84 13.37
CA THR A 276 -79.43 8.29 13.84
C THR A 276 -79.53 9.80 13.74
N ALA A 277 -80.51 10.31 13.01
CA ALA A 277 -80.93 11.70 13.06
C ALA A 277 -82.19 11.81 13.94
N TYR A 278 -82.29 12.89 14.69
CA TYR A 278 -83.41 13.14 15.57
C TYR A 278 -83.80 14.62 15.51
N ARG A 279 -85.10 14.92 15.64
CA ARG A 279 -85.62 16.30 15.63
C ARG A 279 -87.00 16.38 16.27
N PRO A 280 -87.41 17.55 16.81
CA PRO A 280 -88.80 17.76 17.15
C PRO A 280 -89.65 17.85 15.89
N VAL A 281 -90.88 17.35 15.98
CA VAL A 281 -91.90 17.57 14.94
C VAL A 281 -92.42 19.00 15.01
N GLY A 282 -92.35 19.67 16.17
CA GLY A 282 -92.82 21.04 16.35
C GLY A 282 -94.30 21.13 16.76
N TYR A 283 -94.90 20.01 17.15
CA TYR A 283 -96.26 19.90 17.65
C TYR A 283 -96.27 19.15 18.98
N ALA A 284 -96.92 19.70 20.01
CA ALA A 284 -97.18 19.07 21.32
C ALA A 284 -95.99 18.29 21.93
N GLY A 285 -94.75 18.77 21.76
CA GLY A 285 -93.56 18.09 22.29
C GLY A 285 -93.23 16.75 21.62
N TRP A 286 -93.65 16.54 20.37
CA TRP A 286 -93.35 15.32 19.62
C TRP A 286 -91.92 15.31 19.09
N GLY A 287 -91.29 14.14 19.16
CA GLY A 287 -89.95 13.86 18.69
C GLY A 287 -89.98 12.82 17.58
N LEU A 288 -89.17 13.03 16.56
CA LEU A 288 -89.00 12.15 15.41
C LEU A 288 -87.54 11.69 15.34
N VAL A 289 -87.34 10.39 15.19
CA VAL A 289 -86.04 9.75 15.04
C VAL A 289 -86.03 8.92 13.76
N THR A 290 -85.05 9.20 12.90
CA THR A 290 -84.76 8.43 11.68
C THR A 290 -83.38 7.79 11.81
N GLN A 291 -83.24 6.52 11.45
CA GLN A 291 -81.98 5.79 11.62
C GLN A 291 -81.71 4.77 10.53
N VAL A 292 -80.45 4.44 10.28
CA VAL A 292 -80.01 3.44 9.29
C VAL A 292 -78.86 2.58 9.82
N ASP A 293 -78.76 1.33 9.39
CA ASP A 293 -77.68 0.41 9.79
C ASP A 293 -76.31 0.90 9.28
N GLN A 294 -75.31 1.00 10.17
CA GLN A 294 -73.96 1.39 9.78
C GLN A 294 -73.34 0.45 8.74
N SER A 295 -73.67 -0.83 8.78
CA SER A 295 -73.19 -1.81 7.79
C SER A 295 -73.74 -1.58 6.40
N GLU A 296 -74.96 -1.05 6.28
CA GLU A 296 -75.53 -0.64 5.00
C GLU A 296 -74.96 0.71 4.57
N ALA A 297 -75.02 1.72 5.44
CA ALA A 297 -74.50 3.06 5.19
C ALA A 297 -73.03 3.05 4.70
N PHE A 298 -72.16 2.27 5.35
CA PHE A 298 -70.74 2.17 5.00
C PHE A 298 -70.40 1.03 4.03
N ARG A 299 -71.40 0.32 3.48
CA ARG A 299 -71.18 -0.73 2.47
C ARG A 299 -70.39 -0.23 1.25
N PRO A 300 -70.60 1.00 0.73
CA PRO A 300 -69.81 1.53 -0.39
C PRO A 300 -68.30 1.60 -0.07
N ILE A 301 -67.92 1.92 1.17
CA ILE A 301 -66.52 2.06 1.59
C ILE A 301 -65.76 0.76 1.39
N ARG A 302 -66.34 -0.39 1.76
CA ARG A 302 -65.68 -1.69 1.61
C ARG A 302 -65.39 -2.03 0.15
N ARG A 303 -66.31 -1.69 -0.77
CA ARG A 303 -66.10 -1.90 -2.21
C ARG A 303 -64.98 -1.02 -2.74
N VAL A 304 -64.98 0.25 -2.36
CA VAL A 304 -63.94 1.22 -2.77
C VAL A 304 -62.57 0.82 -2.21
N LEU A 305 -62.48 0.47 -0.92
CA LEU A 305 -61.23 0.01 -0.30
C LEU A 305 -60.69 -1.26 -0.97
N PHE A 306 -61.56 -2.22 -1.29
CA PHE A 306 -61.14 -3.44 -2.00
C PHE A 306 -60.60 -3.09 -3.40
N ALA A 307 -61.29 -2.22 -4.14
CA ALA A 307 -60.82 -1.77 -5.45
C ALA A 307 -59.47 -1.04 -5.37
N ILE A 308 -59.30 -0.12 -4.42
CA ILE A 308 -58.03 0.61 -4.18
C ILE A 308 -56.91 -0.37 -3.81
N SER A 309 -57.19 -1.36 -2.97
CA SER A 309 -56.20 -2.35 -2.55
C SER A 309 -55.75 -3.24 -3.71
N CYS A 310 -56.69 -3.74 -4.52
CA CYS A 310 -56.39 -4.52 -5.73
C CYS A 310 -55.60 -3.70 -6.75
N PHE A 311 -56.02 -2.46 -7.00
CA PHE A 311 -55.30 -1.55 -7.90
C PHE A 311 -53.89 -1.26 -7.38
N GLY A 312 -53.74 -1.02 -6.07
CA GLY A 312 -52.46 -0.81 -5.42
C GLY A 312 -51.53 -2.02 -5.57
N LEU A 313 -52.02 -3.24 -5.36
CA LEU A 313 -51.22 -4.46 -5.53
C LEU A 313 -50.77 -4.66 -6.99
N ILE A 314 -51.66 -4.39 -7.96
CA ILE A 314 -51.32 -4.45 -9.39
C ILE A 314 -50.25 -3.40 -9.71
N LEU A 315 -50.43 -2.16 -9.23
CA LEU A 315 -49.46 -1.09 -9.42
C LEU A 315 -48.11 -1.44 -8.78
N ALA A 316 -48.09 -1.97 -7.56
CA ALA A 316 -46.88 -2.42 -6.88
C ALA A 316 -46.17 -3.54 -7.67
N PHE A 317 -46.92 -4.47 -8.26
CA PHE A 317 -46.36 -5.51 -9.12
C PHE A 317 -45.74 -4.93 -10.40
N ILE A 318 -46.48 -4.07 -11.12
CA ILE A 318 -45.99 -3.41 -12.35
C ILE A 318 -44.76 -2.56 -12.04
N SER A 319 -44.80 -1.75 -10.99
CA SER A 319 -43.67 -0.94 -10.55
C SER A 319 -42.49 -1.79 -10.10
N GLY A 320 -42.71 -2.94 -9.46
CA GLY A 320 -41.66 -3.90 -9.12
C GLY A 320 -40.97 -4.46 -10.37
N VAL A 321 -41.73 -4.87 -11.39
CA VAL A 321 -41.21 -5.33 -12.68
C VAL A 321 -40.46 -4.21 -13.42
N ALA A 322 -41.03 -3.00 -13.46
CA ALA A 322 -40.40 -1.83 -14.07
C ALA A 322 -39.10 -1.46 -13.36
N ALA A 323 -39.11 -1.39 -12.03
CA ALA A 323 -37.93 -1.11 -11.21
C ALA A 323 -36.85 -2.17 -11.46
N THR A 324 -37.21 -3.45 -11.47
CA THR A 324 -36.27 -4.53 -11.78
C THR A 324 -35.67 -4.35 -13.17
N THR A 325 -36.46 -3.98 -14.17
CA THR A 325 -36.02 -3.78 -15.55
C THR A 325 -35.08 -2.57 -15.69
N VAL A 326 -35.43 -1.44 -15.07
CA VAL A 326 -34.60 -0.22 -15.06
C VAL A 326 -33.28 -0.46 -14.34
N VAL A 327 -33.34 -1.05 -13.14
CA VAL A 327 -32.15 -1.41 -12.35
C VAL A 327 -31.27 -2.40 -13.11
N GLN A 328 -31.86 -3.37 -13.82
CA GLN A 328 -31.09 -4.29 -14.66
C GLN A 328 -30.42 -3.59 -15.84
N ARG A 329 -31.09 -2.65 -16.52
CA ARG A 329 -30.50 -1.88 -17.63
C ARG A 329 -29.33 -1.02 -17.14
N ARG A 330 -29.53 -0.25 -16.06
CA ARG A 330 -28.49 0.65 -15.52
C ARG A 330 -27.30 -0.10 -14.91
N LEU A 331 -27.53 -1.22 -14.20
CA LEU A 331 -26.44 -2.04 -13.64
C LEU A 331 -25.62 -2.80 -14.69
N ARG A 332 -26.03 -2.85 -15.97
CA ARG A 332 -25.19 -3.42 -17.03
C ARG A 332 -23.94 -2.57 -17.25
N GLY A 333 -24.06 -1.24 -17.24
CA GLY A 333 -22.93 -0.32 -17.40
C GLY A 333 -21.87 -0.54 -16.34
N ILE A 334 -22.27 -0.57 -15.06
CA ILE A 334 -21.36 -0.83 -13.92
C ILE A 334 -20.69 -2.20 -14.02
N ARG A 335 -21.39 -3.25 -14.48
CA ARG A 335 -20.79 -4.59 -14.68
C ARG A 335 -19.84 -4.67 -15.87
N ARG A 336 -20.00 -3.80 -16.88
CA ARG A 336 -19.05 -3.68 -17.98
C ARG A 336 -17.79 -2.97 -17.50
N LEU A 337 -17.95 -1.82 -16.82
CA LEU A 337 -16.88 -1.11 -16.12
C LEU A 337 -16.08 -2.04 -15.21
N ALA A 338 -16.74 -2.73 -14.28
CA ALA A 338 -16.04 -3.64 -13.35
C ALA A 338 -15.28 -4.79 -14.02
N ARG A 339 -15.71 -5.24 -15.21
CA ARG A 339 -14.97 -6.24 -16.00
C ARG A 339 -13.79 -5.61 -16.73
N ALA A 340 -13.98 -4.43 -17.33
CA ALA A 340 -12.92 -3.69 -18.00
C ALA A 340 -11.81 -3.30 -17.01
N THR A 341 -12.16 -2.87 -15.80
CA THR A 341 -11.18 -2.57 -14.74
C THR A 341 -10.38 -3.81 -14.31
N ARG A 342 -10.99 -5.01 -14.29
CA ARG A 342 -10.24 -6.25 -14.05
C ARG A 342 -9.25 -6.57 -15.17
N GLY A 343 -9.65 -6.34 -16.43
CA GLY A 343 -8.75 -6.45 -17.58
C GLY A 343 -7.52 -5.55 -17.41
N MET A 344 -7.69 -4.30 -16.93
CA MET A 344 -6.57 -3.41 -16.65
C MET A 344 -5.63 -3.94 -15.55
N THR A 345 -6.17 -4.55 -14.48
CA THR A 345 -5.32 -5.16 -13.44
C THR A 345 -4.56 -6.38 -13.93
N GLU A 346 -5.03 -7.01 -15.00
CA GLU A 346 -4.39 -8.14 -15.68
C GLU A 346 -3.44 -7.68 -16.81
N GLY A 347 -3.28 -6.36 -17.01
CA GLY A 347 -2.35 -5.78 -17.98
C GLY A 347 -2.94 -5.44 -19.35
N ASP A 348 -4.25 -5.62 -19.56
CA ASP A 348 -4.93 -5.19 -20.78
C ASP A 348 -5.44 -3.75 -20.66
N TYR A 349 -4.64 -2.80 -21.15
CA TYR A 349 -5.00 -1.37 -21.21
C TYR A 349 -5.69 -0.96 -22.51
N SER A 350 -5.82 -1.87 -23.48
CA SER A 350 -6.43 -1.60 -24.79
C SER A 350 -7.96 -1.63 -24.73
N THR A 351 -8.52 -2.28 -23.70
CA THR A 351 -9.96 -2.37 -23.51
C THR A 351 -10.58 -0.97 -23.43
N ARG A 352 -11.61 -0.74 -24.27
CA ARG A 352 -12.47 0.43 -24.24
C ARG A 352 -13.90 0.01 -23.97
N ILE A 353 -14.60 0.82 -23.19
CA ILE A 353 -16.02 0.61 -22.92
C ILE A 353 -16.85 1.55 -23.76
N GLU A 354 -17.86 0.99 -24.41
CA GLU A 354 -18.84 1.75 -25.16
C GLU A 354 -19.76 2.52 -24.20
N VAL A 355 -19.74 3.85 -24.31
CA VAL A 355 -20.51 4.76 -23.47
C VAL A 355 -21.90 4.92 -24.09
N GLU A 356 -22.86 4.13 -23.63
CA GLU A 356 -24.25 4.15 -24.12
C GLU A 356 -25.14 5.17 -23.38
N SER A 357 -24.62 5.85 -22.35
CA SER A 357 -25.39 6.69 -21.43
C SER A 357 -24.70 8.04 -21.24
N GLU A 358 -25.49 9.11 -21.07
CA GLU A 358 -25.02 10.47 -20.77
C GLU A 358 -25.17 10.85 -19.29
N ASP A 359 -25.42 9.86 -18.42
CA ASP A 359 -25.49 10.04 -16.96
C ASP A 359 -24.11 9.87 -16.31
N GLU A 360 -24.05 9.90 -14.97
CA GLU A 360 -22.81 9.77 -14.20
C GLU A 360 -22.09 8.43 -14.43
N ILE A 361 -22.83 7.38 -14.85
CA ILE A 361 -22.24 6.09 -15.24
C ILE A 361 -21.56 6.22 -16.61
N GLY A 362 -22.13 7.05 -17.49
CA GLY A 362 -21.54 7.42 -18.77
C GLY A 362 -20.26 8.23 -18.62
N GLU A 363 -20.27 9.24 -17.75
CA GLU A 363 -19.10 10.05 -17.38
C GLU A 363 -17.97 9.18 -16.85
N LEU A 364 -18.26 8.30 -15.88
CA LEU A 364 -17.29 7.31 -15.39
C LEU A 364 -16.78 6.40 -16.51
N GLY A 365 -17.62 6.12 -17.51
CA GLY A 365 -17.25 5.38 -18.70
C GLY A 365 -16.23 6.10 -19.58
N GLN A 366 -16.40 7.41 -19.75
CA GLN A 366 -15.47 8.28 -20.48
C GLN A 366 -14.15 8.44 -19.72
N ASP A 367 -14.22 8.74 -18.42
CA ASP A 367 -13.03 8.85 -17.56
C ASP A 367 -12.20 7.57 -17.56
N PHE A 368 -12.86 6.41 -17.48
CA PHE A 368 -12.19 5.12 -17.62
C PHE A 368 -11.47 4.99 -18.96
N ASN A 369 -12.10 5.37 -20.08
CA ASN A 369 -11.46 5.31 -21.40
C ASN A 369 -10.25 6.26 -21.49
N THR A 370 -10.34 7.47 -20.95
CA THR A 370 -9.24 8.43 -20.90
C THR A 370 -8.08 7.93 -20.03
N MET A 371 -8.39 7.32 -18.88
CA MET A 371 -7.39 6.69 -18.01
C MET A 371 -6.72 5.52 -18.73
N SER A 372 -7.49 4.61 -19.33
CA SER A 372 -6.96 3.46 -20.07
C SER A 372 -6.02 3.89 -21.20
N GLU A 373 -6.39 4.91 -21.97
CA GLU A 373 -5.52 5.48 -23.03
C GLU A 373 -4.23 6.08 -22.45
N THR A 374 -4.33 6.80 -21.33
CA THR A 374 -3.17 7.42 -20.67
C THR A 374 -2.20 6.35 -20.16
N VAL A 375 -2.73 5.30 -19.51
CA VAL A 375 -1.92 4.19 -19.00
C VAL A 375 -1.30 3.38 -20.13
N GLU A 376 -2.05 3.08 -21.20
CA GLU A 376 -1.53 2.40 -22.39
C GLU A 376 -0.36 3.18 -23.01
N ARG A 377 -0.53 4.50 -23.21
CA ARG A 377 0.53 5.37 -23.75
C ARG A 377 1.76 5.41 -22.84
N HIS A 378 1.58 5.50 -21.53
CA HIS A 378 2.71 5.51 -20.59
C HIS A 378 3.44 4.18 -20.55
N THR A 379 2.71 3.05 -20.59
CA THR A 379 3.31 1.71 -20.62
C THR A 379 4.16 1.55 -21.89
N LEU A 380 3.63 1.91 -23.07
CA LEU A 380 4.40 1.87 -24.32
C LEU A 380 5.64 2.76 -24.29
N ASN A 381 5.51 4.01 -23.81
CA ASN A 381 6.65 4.92 -23.69
C ASN A 381 7.70 4.43 -22.69
N LEU A 382 7.29 3.78 -21.60
CA LEU A 382 8.18 3.19 -20.60
C LEU A 382 8.91 1.98 -21.17
N GLU A 383 8.22 1.09 -21.89
CA GLU A 383 8.86 -0.05 -22.57
C GLU A 383 9.92 0.40 -23.57
N ASP A 384 9.63 1.42 -24.38
CA ASP A 384 10.61 2.01 -25.31
C ASP A 384 11.78 2.66 -24.58
N SER A 385 11.52 3.40 -23.49
CA SER A 385 12.55 4.05 -22.68
C SER A 385 13.46 3.03 -21.99
N VAL A 386 12.88 1.96 -21.42
CA VAL A 386 13.63 0.86 -20.81
C VAL A 386 14.50 0.20 -21.88
N ARG A 387 13.92 -0.14 -23.04
CA ARG A 387 14.67 -0.76 -24.14
C ARG A 387 15.83 0.11 -24.63
N GLN A 388 15.64 1.42 -24.71
CA GLN A 388 16.71 2.35 -25.07
C GLN A 388 17.80 2.40 -24.00
N ARG A 389 17.42 2.52 -22.72
CA ARG A 389 18.38 2.58 -21.61
C ARG A 389 19.17 1.28 -21.45
N THR A 390 18.54 0.12 -21.64
CA THR A 390 19.25 -1.17 -21.61
C THR A 390 20.32 -1.24 -22.69
N LYS A 391 20.04 -0.78 -23.92
CA LYS A 391 21.03 -0.73 -25.01
C LYS A 391 22.17 0.26 -24.73
N GLU A 392 21.86 1.43 -24.17
CA GLU A 392 22.89 2.41 -23.79
C GLU A 392 23.80 1.87 -22.68
N LEU A 393 23.21 1.17 -21.71
CA LEU A 393 23.94 0.59 -20.59
C LEU A 393 24.85 -0.56 -21.03
N GLU A 394 24.38 -1.45 -21.91
CA GLU A 394 25.21 -2.50 -22.53
C GLU A 394 26.40 -1.89 -23.26
N LYS A 395 26.17 -0.86 -24.09
CA LYS A 395 27.25 -0.16 -24.79
C LYS A 395 28.26 0.46 -23.83
N SER A 396 27.80 1.08 -22.73
CA SER A 396 28.69 1.66 -21.72
C SER A 396 29.48 0.58 -20.98
N LYS A 397 28.87 -0.57 -20.69
CA LYS A 397 29.53 -1.70 -20.03
C LYS A 397 30.64 -2.29 -20.90
N ASP A 398 30.39 -2.43 -22.20
CA ASP A 398 31.40 -2.93 -23.14
C ASP A 398 32.55 -1.93 -23.33
N GLN A 399 32.25 -0.64 -23.36
CA GLN A 399 33.27 0.41 -23.37
C GLN A 399 34.15 0.37 -22.11
N LEU A 400 33.55 0.21 -20.92
CA LEU A 400 34.32 0.09 -19.68
C LEU A 400 35.19 -1.16 -19.68
N ARG A 401 34.67 -2.31 -20.10
CA ARG A 401 35.45 -3.56 -20.19
C ARG A 401 36.66 -3.43 -21.10
N SER A 402 36.50 -2.84 -22.29
CA SER A 402 37.62 -2.62 -23.21
C SER A 402 38.67 -1.65 -22.68
N LEU A 403 38.26 -0.63 -21.93
CA LEU A 403 39.19 0.30 -21.26
C LEU A 403 39.98 -0.40 -20.16
N VAL A 404 39.35 -1.24 -19.35
CA VAL A 404 40.04 -2.01 -18.29
C VAL A 404 41.10 -2.92 -18.89
N ILE A 405 40.75 -3.71 -19.92
CA ILE A 405 41.69 -4.60 -20.61
C ILE A 405 42.88 -3.81 -21.21
N ALA A 406 42.61 -2.63 -21.77
CA ALA A 406 43.67 -1.79 -22.33
C ALA A 406 44.62 -1.24 -21.25
N LEU A 407 44.10 -0.88 -20.07
CA LEU A 407 44.90 -0.42 -18.95
C LEU A 407 45.76 -1.53 -18.36
N GLU A 408 45.19 -2.72 -18.15
CA GLU A 408 45.93 -3.90 -17.67
C GLU A 408 47.09 -4.24 -18.61
N ARG A 409 46.83 -4.27 -19.92
CA ARG A 409 47.88 -4.51 -20.91
C ARG A 409 48.98 -3.44 -20.90
N ASN A 410 48.63 -2.17 -20.70
CA ASN A 410 49.64 -1.11 -20.61
C ASN A 410 50.49 -1.24 -19.34
N ALA A 411 49.90 -1.62 -18.21
CA ALA A 411 50.62 -1.87 -16.98
C ALA A 411 51.62 -3.03 -17.15
N GLU A 412 51.19 -4.16 -17.71
CA GLU A 412 52.08 -5.30 -18.01
C GLU A 412 53.24 -4.92 -18.94
N LEU A 413 52.99 -4.08 -19.95
CA LEU A 413 54.04 -3.61 -20.85
C LEU A 413 55.05 -2.70 -20.13
N MET A 414 54.57 -1.80 -19.27
CA MET A 414 55.43 -0.90 -18.49
C MET A 414 56.30 -1.69 -17.50
N ASP A 415 55.75 -2.68 -16.82
CA ASP A 415 56.51 -3.53 -15.90
C ASP A 415 57.64 -4.28 -16.64
N ARG A 416 57.35 -4.85 -17.81
CA ARG A 416 58.37 -5.52 -18.64
C ARG A 416 59.45 -4.57 -19.16
N ASP A 417 59.10 -3.33 -19.48
CA ASP A 417 60.08 -2.34 -19.90
C ASP A 417 60.96 -1.86 -18.73
N LEU A 418 60.41 -1.79 -17.51
CA LEU A 418 61.17 -1.51 -16.29
C LEU A 418 62.12 -2.66 -15.93
N GLU A 419 61.70 -3.93 -16.02
CA GLU A 419 62.58 -5.10 -15.82
C GLU A 419 63.77 -5.11 -16.81
N ARG A 420 63.52 -4.69 -18.05
CA ARG A 420 64.58 -4.54 -19.06
C ARG A 420 65.52 -3.40 -18.72
N ALA A 421 65.00 -2.25 -18.31
CA ALA A 421 65.80 -1.11 -17.90
C ALA A 421 66.68 -1.46 -16.69
N GLU A 422 66.15 -2.20 -15.72
CA GLU A 422 66.89 -2.75 -14.58
C GLU A 422 68.06 -3.60 -15.06
N THR A 423 67.78 -4.56 -15.95
CA THR A 423 68.81 -5.46 -16.50
C THR A 423 69.95 -4.67 -17.18
N ILE A 424 69.61 -3.61 -17.93
CA ILE A 424 70.59 -2.73 -18.57
C ILE A 424 71.41 -1.99 -17.52
N GLN A 425 70.78 -1.33 -16.55
CA GLN A 425 71.49 -0.59 -15.51
C GLN A 425 72.42 -1.51 -14.69
N ARG A 426 71.95 -2.70 -14.29
CA ARG A 426 72.74 -3.69 -13.56
C ARG A 426 73.92 -4.24 -14.37
N SER A 427 73.84 -4.20 -15.70
CA SER A 427 74.96 -4.56 -16.57
C SER A 427 76.06 -3.49 -16.61
N LEU A 428 75.73 -2.24 -16.28
CA LEU A 428 76.67 -1.14 -16.21
C LEU A 428 77.39 -1.08 -14.87
N LEU A 429 76.84 -1.66 -13.80
CA LEU A 429 77.53 -1.74 -12.51
C LEU A 429 78.71 -2.74 -12.54
N PRO A 430 79.81 -2.45 -11.83
CA PRO A 430 81.00 -3.30 -11.83
C PRO A 430 80.68 -4.67 -11.21
N ARG A 431 81.03 -5.75 -11.91
CA ARG A 431 80.79 -7.12 -11.41
C ARG A 431 81.99 -7.73 -10.69
N ASN A 432 83.20 -7.35 -11.12
CA ASN A 432 84.44 -7.90 -10.60
C ASN A 432 85.32 -6.76 -10.06
N PRO A 433 85.56 -6.70 -8.75
CA PRO A 433 86.51 -5.74 -8.17
C PRO A 433 87.95 -6.01 -8.63
N PRO A 434 88.78 -4.97 -8.85
CA PRO A 434 90.18 -5.16 -9.19
C PRO A 434 90.96 -5.78 -8.02
N SER A 435 91.84 -6.76 -8.30
CA SER A 435 92.71 -7.35 -7.28
C SER A 435 93.94 -6.49 -7.02
N VAL A 436 94.08 -5.98 -5.81
CA VAL A 436 95.16 -5.10 -5.37
C VAL A 436 95.76 -5.67 -4.10
N SER A 437 97.08 -5.82 -4.02
CA SER A 437 97.71 -6.36 -2.83
C SER A 437 97.68 -5.33 -1.69
N GLY A 438 97.34 -5.78 -0.48
CA GLY A 438 97.22 -4.95 0.71
C GLY A 438 95.87 -4.25 0.87
N PHE A 439 94.94 -4.42 -0.08
CA PHE A 439 93.62 -3.78 -0.05
C PHE A 439 92.52 -4.75 -0.51
N SER A 440 91.39 -4.77 0.20
CA SER A 440 90.17 -5.45 -0.26
C SER A 440 89.01 -4.51 -0.47
N PHE A 441 88.21 -4.76 -1.50
CA PHE A 441 87.05 -3.94 -1.89
C PHE A 441 85.77 -4.77 -1.82
N SER A 442 84.80 -4.27 -1.06
CA SER A 442 83.45 -4.85 -0.96
C SER A 442 82.39 -3.81 -1.28
N GLY A 443 81.46 -4.13 -2.16
CA GLY A 443 80.41 -3.22 -2.63
C GLY A 443 79.04 -3.88 -2.54
N LEU A 444 78.03 -3.11 -2.17
CA LEU A 444 76.65 -3.53 -2.09
C LEU A 444 75.75 -2.47 -2.70
N TYR A 445 74.91 -2.87 -3.65
CA TYR A 445 73.91 -2.01 -4.29
C TYR A 445 72.52 -2.65 -4.24
N ILE A 446 71.53 -1.86 -3.80
CA ILE A 446 70.11 -2.18 -3.84
C ILE A 446 69.36 -0.98 -4.39
N PRO A 447 68.59 -1.14 -5.48
CA PRO A 447 67.70 -0.09 -5.92
C PRO A 447 66.45 0.00 -5.01
N GLY A 448 65.93 1.20 -4.78
CA GLY A 448 64.69 1.47 -4.07
C GLY A 448 63.44 1.10 -4.90
N LYS A 449 63.57 1.04 -6.24
CA LYS A 449 62.53 0.54 -7.18
C LYS A 449 63.17 -0.43 -8.20
N ASN A 450 62.56 -0.62 -9.37
CA ASN A 450 63.15 -1.44 -10.45
C ASN A 450 64.49 -0.87 -10.96
N VAL A 451 64.64 0.45 -11.00
CA VAL A 451 65.86 1.14 -11.45
C VAL A 451 66.17 2.29 -10.49
N GLY A 452 67.44 2.51 -10.20
CA GLY A 452 67.92 3.44 -9.17
C GLY A 452 68.72 4.62 -9.71
N GLY A 453 69.03 5.59 -8.86
CA GLY A 453 69.88 6.76 -9.12
C GLY A 453 71.34 6.60 -8.68
N ASP A 454 71.68 5.50 -7.99
CA ASP A 454 73.06 5.31 -7.52
C ASP A 454 73.95 4.55 -8.52
N VAL A 455 75.23 4.90 -8.53
CA VAL A 455 76.30 4.16 -9.22
C VAL A 455 77.59 4.20 -8.44
N TYR A 456 78.34 3.11 -8.50
CA TYR A 456 79.70 3.07 -8.00
C TYR A 456 80.64 2.35 -8.97
N ASP A 457 81.93 2.65 -8.87
CA ASP A 457 82.97 1.93 -9.60
C ASP A 457 84.32 1.94 -8.87
N VAL A 458 85.15 0.94 -9.15
CA VAL A 458 86.54 0.84 -8.68
C VAL A 458 87.42 0.56 -9.90
N ILE A 459 88.10 1.61 -10.35
CA ILE A 459 88.79 1.66 -11.63
C ILE A 459 90.30 1.63 -11.39
N ARG A 460 91.03 0.83 -12.16
CA ARG A 460 92.50 0.86 -12.12
C ARG A 460 93.00 1.95 -13.05
N ILE A 461 93.50 3.05 -12.50
CA ILE A 461 94.02 4.18 -13.29
C ILE A 461 95.37 3.80 -13.92
N ASP A 462 96.26 3.21 -13.12
CA ASP A 462 97.56 2.67 -13.57
C ASP A 462 98.04 1.53 -12.65
N GLU A 463 99.30 1.11 -12.74
CA GLU A 463 99.85 0.04 -11.89
C GLU A 463 99.89 0.38 -10.39
N ARG A 464 99.82 1.66 -10.02
CA ARG A 464 99.98 2.19 -8.65
C ARG A 464 98.71 2.85 -8.11
N HIS A 465 97.88 3.43 -8.96
CA HIS A 465 96.72 4.22 -8.54
C HIS A 465 95.39 3.54 -8.86
N ILE A 466 94.50 3.53 -7.88
CA ILE A 466 93.12 3.03 -7.99
C ILE A 466 92.18 4.20 -7.78
N GLY A 467 91.26 4.42 -8.74
CA GLY A 467 90.15 5.34 -8.61
C GLY A 467 88.95 4.65 -8.01
N LEU A 468 88.27 5.29 -7.06
CA LEU A 468 86.97 4.86 -6.56
C LEU A 468 85.97 5.96 -6.77
N VAL A 469 84.79 5.61 -7.28
CA VAL A 469 83.71 6.54 -7.48
C VAL A 469 82.43 6.02 -6.86
N LEU A 470 81.70 6.90 -6.20
CA LEU A 470 80.33 6.69 -5.76
C LEU A 470 79.54 7.93 -6.13
N ALA A 471 78.38 7.76 -6.74
CA ALA A 471 77.53 8.87 -7.13
C ALA A 471 76.06 8.49 -7.00
N ASP A 472 75.25 9.51 -6.73
CA ASP A 472 73.81 9.44 -6.59
C ASP A 472 73.18 10.60 -7.36
N SER A 473 72.14 10.30 -8.13
CA SER A 473 71.46 11.22 -9.02
C SER A 473 70.11 11.64 -8.44
N THR A 474 69.73 12.90 -8.62
CA THR A 474 68.48 13.40 -8.05
C THR A 474 67.21 12.71 -8.52
N GLY A 475 66.37 12.34 -7.56
CA GLY A 475 65.08 11.69 -7.78
C GLY A 475 65.23 10.18 -7.83
N HIS A 476 64.12 9.47 -8.07
CA HIS A 476 64.11 8.00 -8.09
C HIS A 476 63.54 7.46 -9.40
N GLY A 477 63.85 6.21 -9.75
CA GLY A 477 63.27 5.54 -10.92
C GLY A 477 63.99 5.88 -12.24
N VAL A 478 63.27 5.76 -13.37
CA VAL A 478 63.88 5.73 -14.71
C VAL A 478 64.69 6.99 -15.06
N SER A 479 64.22 8.18 -14.64
CA SER A 479 64.92 9.44 -14.93
C SER A 479 66.27 9.54 -14.22
N ALA A 480 66.33 9.11 -12.96
CA ALA A 480 67.54 9.08 -12.15
C ALA A 480 68.55 8.06 -12.72
N ALA A 481 68.06 6.86 -13.05
CA ALA A 481 68.86 5.82 -13.70
C ALA A 481 69.51 6.30 -15.01
N MET A 482 68.78 7.05 -15.85
CA MET A 482 69.34 7.59 -17.10
C MET A 482 70.46 8.61 -16.84
N LEU A 483 70.30 9.49 -15.86
CA LEU A 483 71.32 10.49 -15.50
C LEU A 483 72.60 9.82 -14.98
N THR A 484 72.42 8.77 -14.19
CA THR A 484 73.48 7.92 -13.65
C THR A 484 74.29 7.25 -14.75
N VAL A 485 73.62 6.72 -15.78
CA VAL A 485 74.28 6.14 -16.96
C VAL A 485 75.08 7.20 -17.73
N LEU A 486 74.54 8.42 -17.88
CA LEU A 486 75.26 9.53 -18.51
C LEU A 486 76.51 9.90 -17.72
N PHE A 487 76.39 10.05 -16.40
CA PHE A 487 77.51 10.32 -15.51
C PHE A 487 78.60 9.24 -15.63
N LYS A 488 78.22 7.97 -15.55
CA LYS A 488 79.17 6.85 -15.70
C LYS A 488 79.89 6.86 -17.05
N ASN A 489 79.16 7.10 -18.15
CA ASN A 489 79.77 7.18 -19.48
C ASN A 489 80.83 8.30 -19.56
N ARG A 490 80.61 9.45 -18.92
CA ARG A 490 81.61 10.54 -18.87
C ARG A 490 82.84 10.19 -18.05
N LEU A 491 82.70 9.31 -17.07
CA LEU A 491 83.84 8.76 -16.33
C LEU A 491 84.62 7.73 -17.15
N ASP A 492 83.94 6.84 -17.90
CA ASP A 492 84.59 5.79 -18.71
C ASP A 492 85.45 6.33 -19.86
N ILE A 493 85.16 7.54 -20.37
CA ILE A 493 85.96 8.21 -21.42
C ILE A 493 87.41 8.52 -20.94
N ILE A 494 87.70 8.35 -19.65
CA ILE A 494 89.05 8.51 -19.07
C ILE A 494 89.94 7.27 -19.31
N GLU A 495 89.37 6.09 -19.62
CA GLU A 495 90.13 4.84 -19.82
C GLU A 495 90.65 4.62 -21.27
N GLN A 496 90.12 5.31 -22.29
CA GLN A 496 90.37 4.94 -23.71
C GLN A 496 91.32 5.84 -24.52
N ASP A 497 91.84 6.94 -23.98
CA ASP A 497 92.69 7.86 -24.77
C ASP A 497 94.18 7.48 -24.81
N ASP A 498 94.60 6.41 -24.14
CA ASP A 498 96.03 6.00 -24.07
C ASP A 498 96.45 4.97 -25.14
N ASP A 499 95.51 4.27 -25.79
CA ASP A 499 95.84 3.27 -26.84
C ASP A 499 95.97 3.88 -28.26
N ALA A 500 95.55 5.14 -28.47
CA ALA A 500 95.60 5.79 -29.78
C ALA A 500 96.89 6.60 -30.06
N TYR A 501 97.79 6.80 -29.08
CA TYR A 501 98.98 7.67 -29.23
C TYR A 501 100.32 6.95 -29.44
N ARG A 502 100.30 5.71 -29.94
CA ARG A 502 101.51 4.91 -30.24
C ARG A 502 101.69 4.60 -31.73
N SER A 503 101.61 5.59 -32.63
CA SER A 503 102.40 5.54 -33.88
C SER A 503 102.63 6.89 -34.58
N THR A 504 103.92 7.21 -34.74
CA THR A 504 104.55 8.00 -35.84
C THR A 504 104.25 9.50 -36.03
N GLN A 505 105.15 10.31 -35.44
CA GLN A 505 105.89 11.46 -36.01
C GLN A 505 105.18 12.82 -36.25
N PRO A 506 105.94 13.94 -36.14
CA PRO A 506 105.43 15.25 -35.73
C PRO A 506 105.44 16.31 -36.84
N SER A 507 104.56 17.33 -36.75
CA SER A 507 104.91 18.77 -36.85
C SER A 507 103.68 19.69 -36.80
N PRO A 508 103.84 20.95 -36.36
CA PRO A 508 102.85 21.68 -35.57
C PRO A 508 102.12 22.78 -36.35
N SER A 509 100.91 23.15 -35.89
CA SER A 509 100.59 24.52 -35.45
C SER A 509 99.07 24.73 -35.34
N ALA A 510 98.70 25.55 -34.34
CA ALA A 510 97.40 26.16 -34.05
C ALA A 510 96.55 25.46 -32.96
N SER A 511 96.56 26.10 -31.78
CA SER A 511 95.71 25.92 -30.57
C SER A 511 96.00 24.67 -29.72
N GLU A 512 96.58 24.71 -28.52
CA GLU A 512 96.88 25.82 -27.58
C GLU A 512 95.68 26.68 -27.16
N ALA A 513 94.47 26.09 -27.09
CA ALA A 513 93.29 26.77 -26.56
C ALA A 513 92.54 26.05 -25.42
N LEU A 514 92.83 24.78 -25.11
CA LEU A 514 92.37 24.13 -23.89
C LEU A 514 93.45 23.13 -23.44
N GLY A 515 94.56 23.64 -22.92
CA GLY A 515 95.61 22.80 -22.37
C GLY A 515 95.16 22.14 -21.08
N LEU A 516 94.94 20.83 -21.11
CA LEU A 516 95.07 19.97 -19.93
C LEU A 516 95.71 18.63 -20.34
N PRO A 517 96.84 18.24 -19.72
CA PRO A 517 97.43 16.91 -19.91
C PRO A 517 96.65 15.84 -19.14
N VAL A 518 96.46 14.69 -19.77
CA VAL A 518 96.14 13.41 -19.13
C VAL A 518 97.39 12.97 -18.34
N GLN A 519 97.49 13.41 -17.08
CA GLN A 519 98.44 12.92 -16.07
C GLN A 519 98.12 13.48 -14.66
N SER A 520 96.85 13.68 -14.34
CA SER A 520 96.46 14.18 -13.01
C SER A 520 96.04 13.03 -12.10
N HIS A 521 96.92 12.63 -11.18
CA HIS A 521 96.56 11.83 -9.99
C HIS A 521 95.76 12.69 -8.97
N SER A 522 94.78 13.43 -9.46
CA SER A 522 93.93 14.35 -8.68
C SER A 522 92.49 14.27 -9.20
N ALA A 523 91.54 14.26 -8.27
CA ALA A 523 90.11 14.16 -8.56
C ALA A 523 89.50 15.45 -9.14
N ILE A 524 90.13 16.62 -8.93
CA ILE A 524 89.54 17.93 -9.26
C ILE A 524 89.28 18.12 -10.77
N PRO A 525 90.23 17.85 -11.69
CA PRO A 525 90.00 18.04 -13.13
C PRO A 525 88.90 17.13 -13.68
N VAL A 526 88.71 15.96 -13.08
CA VAL A 526 87.66 14.99 -13.46
C VAL A 526 86.28 15.60 -13.16
N PHE A 527 86.07 16.08 -11.93
CA PHE A 527 84.80 16.71 -11.55
C PHE A 527 84.51 18.01 -12.31
N THR A 528 85.50 18.86 -12.55
CA THR A 528 85.29 20.09 -13.34
C THR A 528 84.79 19.75 -14.75
N ARG A 529 85.43 18.78 -15.42
CA ARG A 529 85.02 18.35 -16.77
C ARG A 529 83.63 17.71 -16.78
N VAL A 530 83.38 16.75 -15.88
CA VAL A 530 82.08 16.07 -15.81
C VAL A 530 80.96 17.07 -15.48
N ASN A 531 81.20 18.05 -14.62
CA ASN A 531 80.24 19.10 -14.31
C ASN A 531 79.89 19.96 -15.54
N GLU A 532 80.89 20.39 -16.33
CA GLU A 532 80.67 21.15 -17.56
C GLU A 532 79.88 20.33 -18.60
N GLU A 533 80.25 19.06 -18.79
CA GLU A 533 79.58 18.16 -19.73
C GLU A 533 78.12 17.89 -19.33
N LEU A 534 77.85 17.61 -18.04
CA LEU A 534 76.50 17.39 -17.53
C LEU A 534 75.60 18.62 -17.69
N ILE A 535 76.12 19.84 -17.42
CA ILE A 535 75.37 21.09 -17.62
C ILE A 535 75.03 21.31 -19.09
N SER A 536 75.91 20.89 -20.00
CA SER A 536 75.68 21.01 -21.44
C SER A 536 74.66 20.00 -21.99
N ASP A 537 74.63 18.78 -21.44
CA ASP A 537 73.79 17.69 -21.93
C ASP A 537 72.36 17.75 -21.34
N VAL A 538 72.20 18.28 -20.12
CA VAL A 538 70.94 18.25 -19.35
C VAL A 538 70.33 19.65 -19.21
N VAL A 539 70.26 20.40 -20.32
CA VAL A 539 69.79 21.80 -20.34
C VAL A 539 68.33 21.92 -19.85
N GLY A 540 68.12 22.68 -18.78
CA GLY A 540 66.78 23.09 -18.31
C GLY A 540 66.08 22.13 -17.36
N SER A 541 66.76 21.07 -16.91
CA SER A 541 66.26 20.16 -15.88
C SER A 541 66.91 20.51 -14.55
N SER A 542 66.17 20.61 -13.46
CA SER A 542 66.72 20.76 -12.10
C SER A 542 67.34 19.43 -11.59
N MET A 543 68.09 18.76 -12.46
CA MET A 543 68.70 17.46 -12.20
C MET A 543 70.18 17.67 -11.86
N PHE A 544 70.64 17.03 -10.79
CA PHE A 544 72.05 17.08 -10.38
C PHE A 544 72.52 15.69 -9.92
N VAL A 545 73.83 15.53 -9.83
CA VAL A 545 74.47 14.29 -9.34
C VAL A 545 75.38 14.65 -8.19
N THR A 546 75.15 14.04 -7.04
CA THR A 546 76.14 14.04 -5.95
C THR A 546 77.18 12.97 -6.24
N ALA A 547 78.47 13.27 -6.05
CA ALA A 547 79.52 12.30 -6.36
C ALA A 547 80.70 12.42 -5.41
N LEU A 548 81.37 11.31 -5.17
CA LEU A 548 82.58 11.17 -4.39
C LEU A 548 83.60 10.43 -5.25
N PHE A 549 84.76 11.03 -5.46
CA PHE A 549 85.83 10.46 -6.28
C PHE A 549 87.12 10.44 -5.47
N CYS A 550 87.67 9.25 -5.30
CA CYS A 550 88.85 9.01 -4.48
C CYS A 550 89.96 8.38 -5.33
N ILE A 551 91.21 8.74 -5.03
CA ILE A 551 92.40 8.16 -5.65
C ILE A 551 93.29 7.56 -4.57
N LEU A 552 93.48 6.25 -4.63
CA LEU A 552 94.33 5.48 -3.74
C LEU A 552 95.66 5.17 -4.42
N ASP A 553 96.76 5.66 -3.83
CA ASP A 553 98.12 5.21 -4.13
C ASP A 553 98.43 3.95 -3.32
N THR A 554 98.42 2.81 -4.01
CA THR A 554 98.59 1.47 -3.41
C THR A 554 99.98 1.23 -2.80
N HIS A 555 100.97 2.05 -3.14
CA HIS A 555 102.32 1.91 -2.59
C HIS A 555 102.54 2.74 -1.33
N SER A 556 102.06 3.99 -1.33
CA SER A 556 102.25 4.90 -0.18
C SER A 556 101.11 4.85 0.83
N GLY A 557 99.97 4.24 0.48
CA GLY A 557 98.74 4.30 1.26
C GLY A 557 98.08 5.68 1.22
N LYS A 558 98.59 6.63 0.41
CA LYS A 558 98.00 7.95 0.27
C LYS A 558 96.64 7.83 -0.42
N PHE A 559 95.62 8.37 0.24
CA PHE A 559 94.24 8.39 -0.23
C PHE A 559 93.80 9.84 -0.40
N SER A 560 93.51 10.23 -1.62
CA SER A 560 93.00 11.58 -1.95
C SER A 560 91.49 11.50 -2.22
N VAL A 561 90.71 12.45 -1.69
CA VAL A 561 89.24 12.46 -1.75
C VAL A 561 88.76 13.81 -2.26
N ALA A 562 87.89 13.80 -3.27
CA ALA A 562 87.07 14.95 -3.62
C ALA A 562 85.59 14.57 -3.58
N SER A 563 84.76 15.45 -3.02
CA SER A 563 83.32 15.31 -2.92
C SER A 563 82.61 16.48 -3.61
N ALA A 564 81.63 16.15 -4.44
CA ALA A 564 80.73 17.05 -5.12
C ALA A 564 79.33 16.88 -4.52
N GLY A 565 79.08 17.51 -3.37
CA GLY A 565 77.80 17.49 -2.66
C GLY A 565 77.33 16.13 -2.11
N HIS A 566 78.22 15.14 -2.03
CA HIS A 566 77.92 13.78 -1.57
C HIS A 566 78.03 13.63 -0.04
N PRO A 567 77.37 12.64 0.59
CA PRO A 567 77.56 12.33 2.01
C PRO A 567 79.05 12.16 2.40
N PRO A 568 79.40 12.45 3.66
CA PRO A 568 80.79 12.40 4.12
C PRO A 568 81.36 10.97 4.05
N LEU A 569 82.63 10.84 3.72
CA LEU A 569 83.34 9.56 3.71
C LEU A 569 83.80 9.20 5.14
N LEU A 570 83.58 7.95 5.57
CA LEU A 570 83.97 7.49 6.90
C LEU A 570 85.29 6.70 6.84
N VAL A 571 86.24 7.07 7.69
CA VAL A 571 87.51 6.35 7.88
C VAL A 571 87.52 5.78 9.29
N LEU A 572 87.47 4.46 9.39
CA LEU A 572 87.56 3.72 10.63
C LEU A 572 89.01 3.30 10.82
N ARG A 573 89.67 3.89 11.82
CA ARG A 573 91.06 3.59 12.13
C ARG A 573 91.18 2.26 12.85
N ALA A 574 92.25 1.50 12.58
CA ALA A 574 92.52 0.22 13.24
C ALA A 574 92.55 0.32 14.78
N TYR A 575 92.85 1.50 15.32
CA TYR A 575 92.90 1.78 16.76
C TYR A 575 91.57 2.28 17.35
N GLY A 576 90.48 2.25 16.58
CA GLY A 576 89.10 2.46 17.02
C GLY A 576 88.56 3.88 16.93
N GLU A 577 89.31 4.83 16.36
CA GLU A 577 88.83 6.18 16.06
C GLU A 577 88.09 6.22 14.71
N VAL A 578 87.08 7.09 14.59
CA VAL A 578 86.31 7.29 13.36
C VAL A 578 86.53 8.73 12.91
N GLU A 579 87.09 8.91 11.72
CA GLU A 579 87.29 10.21 11.07
C GLU A 579 86.26 10.38 9.95
N THR A 580 85.73 11.59 9.76
CA THR A 580 84.82 11.93 8.65
C THR A 580 85.47 12.94 7.72
N ILE A 581 85.34 12.70 6.41
CA ILE A 581 85.80 13.61 5.36
C ILE A 581 84.57 14.27 4.73
N GLU A 582 84.41 15.56 4.99
CA GLU A 582 83.24 16.35 4.60
C GLU A 582 83.28 16.76 3.11
N ALA A 583 82.13 17.20 2.60
CA ALA A 583 81.98 17.61 1.22
C ALA A 583 82.87 18.80 0.83
N SER A 584 83.54 18.71 -0.32
CA SER A 584 84.61 19.63 -0.74
C SER A 584 84.24 20.49 -1.97
N GLY A 585 82.96 20.49 -2.37
CA GLY A 585 82.37 21.25 -3.48
C GLY A 585 80.84 21.02 -3.65
N PRO A 586 80.13 21.80 -4.48
CA PRO A 586 78.69 21.63 -4.74
C PRO A 586 78.39 20.40 -5.63
N ALA A 587 77.14 19.92 -5.68
CA ALA A 587 76.77 18.79 -6.54
C ALA A 587 76.97 19.11 -8.04
N LEU A 588 77.31 18.08 -8.82
CA LEU A 588 77.58 18.18 -10.25
C LEU A 588 76.29 18.48 -11.01
N GLY A 589 76.36 19.34 -12.02
CA GLY A 589 75.21 19.75 -12.83
C GLY A 589 74.49 21.01 -12.33
N LEU A 590 74.80 21.51 -11.13
CA LEU A 590 74.10 22.66 -10.53
C LEU A 590 74.62 24.04 -11.00
N TYR A 591 75.95 24.22 -11.00
CA TYR A 591 76.59 25.51 -11.27
C TYR A 591 77.72 25.36 -12.26
N SER A 592 77.72 26.16 -13.32
CA SER A 592 78.75 26.11 -14.38
C SER A 592 80.12 26.58 -13.91
N ASP A 593 80.18 27.36 -12.83
CA ASP A 593 81.40 27.89 -12.20
C ASP A 593 81.75 27.19 -10.88
N ALA A 594 81.33 25.93 -10.71
CA ALA A 594 81.62 25.13 -9.52
C ALA A 594 83.13 24.94 -9.30
N HIS A 595 83.57 25.10 -8.05
CA HIS A 595 84.95 24.86 -7.63
C HIS A 595 84.98 23.65 -6.68
N PHE A 596 85.88 22.71 -6.95
CA PHE A 596 86.08 21.49 -6.15
C PHE A 596 87.44 21.53 -5.46
N SER A 597 87.54 20.92 -4.28
CA SER A 597 88.78 20.76 -3.54
C SER A 597 89.04 19.29 -3.20
N GLU A 598 90.30 18.95 -2.94
CA GLU A 598 90.75 17.58 -2.65
C GLU A 598 91.41 17.56 -1.28
N GLU A 599 91.03 16.61 -0.45
CA GLU A 599 91.66 16.33 0.83
C GLU A 599 92.49 15.05 0.72
N SER A 600 93.58 14.92 1.48
CA SER A 600 94.44 13.74 1.42
C SER A 600 94.79 13.24 2.81
N LEU A 601 94.72 11.93 2.99
CA LEU A 601 95.17 11.21 4.18
C LEU A 601 96.06 10.02 3.80
N VAL A 602 96.66 9.40 4.80
CA VAL A 602 97.38 8.13 4.64
C VAL A 602 96.60 7.05 5.37
N LEU A 603 96.35 5.96 4.67
CA LEU A 603 95.70 4.76 5.17
C LEU A 603 96.74 3.78 5.71
N GLU A 604 96.56 3.34 6.95
CA GLU A 604 97.43 2.36 7.60
C GLU A 604 96.82 0.97 7.58
N SER A 605 97.64 -0.07 7.76
CA SER A 605 97.15 -1.45 7.72
C SER A 605 96.14 -1.72 8.83
N GLY A 606 94.99 -2.26 8.46
CA GLY A 606 93.85 -2.50 9.35
C GLY A 606 92.82 -1.37 9.38
N ASP A 607 93.09 -0.22 8.73
CA ASP A 607 92.08 0.83 8.54
C ASP A 607 90.98 0.35 7.58
N ARG A 608 89.78 0.90 7.74
CA ARG A 608 88.64 0.69 6.85
C ARG A 608 88.07 2.02 6.37
N VAL A 609 87.60 2.05 5.13
CA VAL A 609 86.97 3.24 4.55
C VAL A 609 85.60 2.89 4.00
N LEU A 610 84.55 3.58 4.44
CA LEU A 610 83.19 3.41 3.96
C LEU A 610 82.76 4.65 3.14
N MET A 611 82.39 4.40 1.90
CA MET A 611 81.64 5.32 1.04
C MET A 611 80.18 4.84 0.98
N TYR A 612 79.22 5.74 1.10
CA TYR A 612 77.80 5.39 1.11
C TYR A 612 76.92 6.49 0.51
N THR A 613 75.75 6.12 0.00
CA THR A 613 74.71 7.06 -0.49
C THR A 613 73.72 7.40 0.60
N ASP A 614 72.97 8.51 0.43
CA ASP A 614 72.08 9.02 1.47
C ASP A 614 70.94 8.05 1.83
N GLY A 615 70.57 7.14 0.93
CA GLY A 615 69.66 6.04 1.20
C GLY A 615 70.11 5.09 2.32
N LEU A 616 71.36 5.16 2.81
CA LEU A 616 71.76 4.47 4.04
C LEU A 616 71.04 5.03 5.30
N PHE A 617 70.77 6.35 5.31
CA PHE A 617 70.19 7.07 6.44
C PHE A 617 68.79 7.62 6.14
N ASN A 618 68.42 7.78 4.87
CA ASN A 618 67.17 8.37 4.40
C ASN A 618 66.06 7.32 4.17
N LEU A 619 65.89 6.41 5.13
CA LEU A 619 64.95 5.29 5.05
C LEU A 619 63.74 5.53 5.95
N GLY A 620 62.87 6.46 5.55
CA GLY A 620 61.49 6.63 6.04
C GLY A 620 61.23 6.27 7.51
N GLY A 621 61.70 7.08 8.46
CA GLY A 621 61.36 6.97 9.89
C GLY A 621 62.48 7.47 10.82
N ASP A 622 62.11 8.24 11.86
CA ASP A 622 62.93 8.79 12.96
C ASP A 622 64.40 8.33 12.96
N ASP A 623 65.37 9.20 12.62
CA ASP A 623 66.85 9.03 12.68
C ASP A 623 67.33 7.79 13.48
N ARG A 624 67.18 6.57 12.92
CA ARG A 624 67.33 5.32 13.69
C ARG A 624 68.79 4.92 13.88
N PHE A 625 69.69 5.43 13.05
CA PHE A 625 71.11 5.09 13.03
C PHE A 625 71.94 6.37 12.94
N SER A 626 72.90 6.53 13.86
CA SER A 626 73.93 7.56 13.77
C SER A 626 75.16 7.06 12.99
N LEU A 627 76.02 7.97 12.54
CA LEU A 627 77.31 7.61 11.91
C LEU A 627 78.19 6.77 12.85
N GLU A 628 78.12 7.02 14.16
CA GLU A 628 78.84 6.26 15.18
C GLU A 628 78.33 4.81 15.30
N ASP A 629 77.02 4.59 15.13
CA ASP A 629 76.44 3.25 15.11
C ASP A 629 76.94 2.47 13.90
N VAL A 630 76.90 3.07 12.71
CA VAL A 630 77.41 2.43 11.48
C VAL A 630 78.89 2.05 11.64
N ALA A 631 79.70 2.97 12.14
CA ALA A 631 81.13 2.71 12.34
C ALA A 631 81.39 1.62 13.37
N SER A 632 80.64 1.59 14.47
CA SER A 632 80.75 0.55 15.51
C SER A 632 80.44 -0.84 14.94
N HIS A 633 79.36 -0.96 14.16
CA HIS A 633 78.95 -2.24 13.55
C HIS A 633 79.98 -2.76 12.55
N LEU A 634 80.54 -1.87 11.71
CA LEU A 634 81.57 -2.26 10.75
C LEU A 634 82.87 -2.73 11.43
N ASN A 635 83.17 -2.27 12.64
CA ASN A 635 84.33 -2.75 13.41
C ASN A 635 84.10 -4.10 14.10
N GLU A 636 82.84 -4.47 14.41
CA GLU A 636 82.53 -5.75 15.06
C GLU A 636 82.72 -6.97 14.16
N ILE A 637 82.52 -6.81 12.85
CA ILE A 637 82.54 -7.91 11.87
C ILE A 637 83.79 -7.81 10.99
N PRO A 638 84.78 -8.72 11.14
CA PRO A 638 86.03 -8.67 10.37
C PRO A 638 85.84 -8.92 8.87
N HIS A 639 84.81 -9.65 8.47
CA HIS A 639 84.56 -9.96 7.06
C HIS A 639 83.70 -8.88 6.41
N SER A 640 84.28 -8.11 5.49
CA SER A 640 83.67 -6.94 4.83
C SER A 640 82.34 -7.23 4.13
N LYS A 641 82.23 -8.36 3.44
CA LYS A 641 80.96 -8.83 2.84
C LYS A 641 79.86 -9.07 3.87
N GLU A 642 80.18 -9.73 4.99
CA GLU A 642 79.21 -10.03 6.04
C GLU A 642 78.82 -8.76 6.81
N ALA A 643 79.79 -7.86 7.02
CA ALA A 643 79.58 -6.56 7.65
C ALA A 643 78.58 -5.70 6.88
N LEU A 644 78.72 -5.61 5.55
CA LEU A 644 77.78 -4.86 4.71
C LEU A 644 76.37 -5.49 4.69
N ARG A 645 76.27 -6.82 4.67
CA ARG A 645 74.97 -7.52 4.71
C ARG A 645 74.26 -7.39 6.06
N ASP A 646 74.98 -7.51 7.16
CA ASP A 646 74.40 -7.35 8.50
C ASP A 646 73.94 -5.91 8.72
N LEU A 647 74.76 -4.93 8.30
CA LEU A 647 74.42 -3.51 8.34
C LEU A 647 73.13 -3.23 7.53
N LEU A 648 73.04 -3.75 6.30
CA LEU A 648 71.82 -3.66 5.51
C LEU A 648 70.63 -4.32 6.20
N GLY A 649 70.79 -5.53 6.75
CA GLY A 649 69.72 -6.27 7.40
C GLY A 649 69.11 -5.51 8.59
N ARG A 650 69.95 -4.84 9.38
CA ARG A 650 69.51 -4.01 10.52
C ARG A 650 68.84 -2.71 10.08
N ILE A 651 69.38 -2.08 9.05
CA ILE A 651 68.85 -0.83 8.50
C ILE A 651 67.49 -1.05 7.83
N THR A 652 67.29 -2.22 7.22
CA THR A 652 66.05 -2.58 6.51
C THR A 652 64.99 -3.28 7.38
N ASP A 653 65.28 -3.54 8.66
CA ASP A 653 64.39 -4.24 9.58
C ASP A 653 63.16 -3.39 9.93
N GLY A 654 61.96 -3.90 9.64
CA GLY A 654 60.69 -3.24 9.95
C GLY A 654 60.27 -2.07 9.03
N LEU A 655 60.94 -1.84 7.91
CA LEU A 655 60.54 -0.82 6.91
C LEU A 655 59.74 -1.43 5.75
N GLU A 656 58.61 -0.82 5.37
CA GLU A 656 57.87 -1.20 4.15
C GLU A 656 58.64 -0.79 2.88
N TYR A 657 58.51 -1.60 1.82
CA TYR A 657 59.33 -1.50 0.60
C TYR A 657 58.97 -0.30 -0.32
N VAL A 658 57.79 0.29 -0.15
CA VAL A 658 57.24 1.30 -1.10
C VAL A 658 57.91 2.68 -0.98
N ASP A 659 58.58 2.96 0.13
CA ASP A 659 59.04 4.31 0.49
C ASP A 659 60.57 4.39 0.72
N ARG A 660 61.34 3.54 0.02
CA ARG A 660 62.80 3.46 0.16
C ARG A 660 63.52 4.16 -1.00
N ASP A 661 64.62 4.83 -0.66
CA ASP A 661 65.60 5.32 -1.64
C ASP A 661 66.60 4.23 -2.04
N ASP A 662 67.42 4.50 -3.04
CA ASP A 662 68.50 3.61 -3.48
C ASP A 662 69.61 3.54 -2.41
N VAL A 663 70.15 2.34 -2.16
CA VAL A 663 71.18 2.13 -1.13
C VAL A 663 72.43 1.54 -1.76
N THR A 664 73.53 2.30 -1.66
CA THR A 664 74.85 1.89 -2.13
C THR A 664 75.89 2.07 -1.05
N MET A 665 76.70 1.03 -0.84
CA MET A 665 77.82 1.03 0.08
C MET A 665 79.06 0.45 -0.59
N LEU A 666 80.21 1.11 -0.40
CA LEU A 666 81.51 0.64 -0.85
C LEU A 666 82.50 0.71 0.32
N LEU A 667 82.97 -0.45 0.75
CA LEU A 667 83.89 -0.64 1.86
C LEU A 667 85.27 -1.05 1.33
N ILE A 668 86.30 -0.37 1.81
CA ILE A 668 87.71 -0.66 1.54
C ILE A 668 88.34 -1.13 2.86
N ASP A 669 88.98 -2.31 2.88
CA ASP A 669 89.86 -2.71 3.99
C ASP A 669 91.32 -2.59 3.56
N VAL A 670 92.17 -2.03 4.41
CA VAL A 670 93.62 -1.95 4.20
C VAL A 670 94.30 -3.23 4.70
N THR A 671 93.83 -4.34 4.16
CA THR A 671 94.33 -5.70 4.40
C THR A 671 94.12 -6.56 3.16
N ASP A 672 94.90 -7.63 3.00
CA ASP A 672 94.57 -8.64 2.01
C ASP A 672 93.26 -9.36 2.41
N GLY A 673 92.32 -9.44 1.47
CA GLY A 673 91.00 -10.03 1.71
C GLY A 673 90.31 -10.46 0.41
N GLU A 674 89.13 -11.06 0.53
CA GLU A 674 88.29 -11.36 -0.62
C GLU A 674 87.57 -10.10 -1.10
N ASN A 675 87.64 -9.81 -2.40
CA ASN A 675 86.91 -8.71 -2.99
C ASN A 675 85.53 -9.20 -3.46
N ASN A 676 84.47 -8.46 -3.14
CA ASN A 676 83.10 -8.89 -3.44
C ASN A 676 82.15 -7.74 -3.75
N PHE A 677 81.58 -7.73 -4.95
CA PHE A 677 80.52 -6.80 -5.36
C PHE A 677 79.18 -7.53 -5.45
N GLU A 678 78.18 -7.06 -4.70
CA GLU A 678 76.83 -7.61 -4.66
C GLU A 678 75.79 -6.61 -5.14
N HIS A 679 75.12 -6.98 -6.22
CA HIS A 679 73.97 -6.27 -6.77
C HIS A 679 72.73 -7.08 -6.46
N LEU A 680 71.99 -6.69 -5.44
CA LEU A 680 70.78 -7.40 -5.03
C LEU A 680 69.60 -6.85 -5.83
N SER A 681 68.77 -7.74 -6.39
CA SER A 681 67.49 -7.30 -6.95
C SER A 681 66.47 -7.15 -5.84
N THR A 682 65.45 -6.35 -6.12
CA THR A 682 64.34 -6.12 -5.21
C THR A 682 63.46 -7.37 -5.01
N ASP A 683 63.59 -8.38 -5.87
CA ASP A 683 62.86 -9.66 -5.77
C ASP A 683 63.19 -10.45 -4.50
N ILE A 684 64.42 -10.35 -3.97
CA ILE A 684 64.84 -11.06 -2.74
C ILE A 684 64.03 -10.61 -1.52
N PHE A 685 63.54 -9.36 -1.53
CA PHE A 685 62.66 -8.80 -0.50
C PHE A 685 61.17 -8.88 -0.91
N ARG A 686 60.87 -8.99 -2.21
CA ARG A 686 59.53 -9.23 -2.76
C ARG A 686 58.98 -10.58 -2.33
N ASP A 687 59.81 -11.63 -2.30
CA ASP A 687 59.45 -12.95 -1.74
C ASP A 687 59.13 -12.88 -0.24
N LYS A 688 59.79 -11.97 0.50
CA LYS A 688 59.55 -11.75 1.93
C LYS A 688 58.26 -10.96 2.18
N ILE A 689 57.90 -10.05 1.27
CA ILE A 689 56.61 -9.32 1.28
C ILE A 689 55.47 -10.22 0.79
N GLU A 690 55.70 -11.10 -0.17
CA GLU A 690 54.74 -12.15 -0.53
C GLU A 690 54.53 -13.16 0.60
N THR A 691 55.46 -13.29 1.54
CA THR A 691 55.29 -14.13 2.74
C THR A 691 54.75 -13.36 3.96
N ASP A 692 55.08 -12.08 4.18
CA ASP A 692 54.62 -11.29 5.35
C ASP A 692 53.39 -10.40 5.10
N VAL A 693 53.06 -10.00 3.86
CA VAL A 693 51.80 -9.28 3.53
C VAL A 693 50.62 -10.25 3.30
N LYS A 694 50.88 -11.56 3.39
CA LYS A 694 49.89 -12.63 3.22
C LYS A 694 49.48 -13.31 4.53
N GLY A 695 49.47 -12.56 5.63
CA GLY A 695 48.78 -12.94 6.86
C GLY A 695 47.29 -12.59 6.85
N SER A 696 46.48 -13.18 5.95
CA SER A 696 45.04 -13.53 6.19
C SER A 696 44.23 -13.82 4.91
N HIS A 697 44.67 -13.45 3.70
CA HIS A 697 43.83 -13.61 2.48
C HIS A 697 44.58 -14.14 1.24
N ALA A 698 45.76 -14.74 1.41
CA ALA A 698 46.47 -15.37 0.29
C ALA A 698 45.62 -16.49 -0.32
N PRO A 699 45.45 -16.53 -1.65
CA PRO A 699 44.75 -17.63 -2.29
C PRO A 699 45.55 -18.92 -2.11
N ARG A 700 44.99 -19.89 -1.39
CA ARG A 700 45.60 -21.20 -1.15
C ARG A 700 44.58 -22.26 -0.72
N ILE A 701 44.95 -23.52 -0.89
CA ILE A 701 44.20 -24.66 -0.36
C ILE A 701 45.09 -25.38 0.64
N GLU A 702 44.63 -25.52 1.87
CA GLU A 702 45.28 -26.30 2.92
C GLU A 702 44.56 -27.63 3.07
N TYR A 703 45.28 -28.70 3.43
CA TYR A 703 44.68 -30.00 3.68
C TYR A 703 45.17 -30.61 5.00
N ALA A 704 44.32 -31.38 5.65
CA ALA A 704 44.65 -32.19 6.82
C ALA A 704 43.95 -33.54 6.73
N THR A 705 44.65 -34.61 7.09
CA THR A 705 44.11 -35.96 7.00
C THR A 705 44.01 -36.60 8.38
N THR A 706 42.82 -37.10 8.72
CA THR A 706 42.56 -37.87 9.95
C THR A 706 42.35 -39.35 9.63
N SER A 707 42.00 -40.16 10.63
CA SER A 707 41.65 -41.57 10.44
C SER A 707 40.38 -41.75 9.61
N GLU A 708 39.43 -40.81 9.70
CA GLU A 708 38.10 -40.92 9.09
C GLU A 708 37.85 -39.89 7.98
N ASN A 709 38.48 -38.71 8.05
CA ASN A 709 38.19 -37.59 7.15
C ASN A 709 39.44 -36.97 6.51
N LEU A 710 39.34 -36.51 5.26
CA LEU A 710 40.19 -35.52 4.63
C LEU A 710 39.54 -34.14 4.76
N PHE A 711 40.24 -33.19 5.37
CA PHE A 711 39.82 -31.79 5.44
C PHE A 711 40.56 -30.98 4.36
N LEU A 712 39.82 -30.15 3.63
CA LEU A 712 40.32 -29.19 2.66
C LEU A 712 39.80 -27.79 3.05
N THR A 713 40.70 -26.84 3.30
CA THR A 713 40.34 -25.47 3.67
C THR A 713 40.78 -24.51 2.58
N TYR A 714 39.83 -23.73 2.06
CA TYR A 714 40.06 -22.79 0.98
C TYR A 714 40.19 -21.37 1.54
N HIS A 715 41.23 -20.67 1.11
CA HIS A 715 41.57 -19.33 1.57
C HIS A 715 41.62 -18.37 0.38
N GLY A 716 41.04 -17.17 0.51
CA GLY A 716 41.09 -16.09 -0.48
C GLY A 716 40.36 -16.40 -1.79
N ARG A 717 40.86 -15.81 -2.89
CA ARG A 717 40.35 -16.01 -4.26
C ARG A 717 40.99 -17.21 -4.94
N VAL A 718 40.39 -18.39 -4.79
CA VAL A 718 40.96 -19.65 -5.28
C VAL A 718 40.63 -19.86 -6.76
N THR A 719 41.66 -19.80 -7.61
CA THR A 719 41.59 -20.10 -9.04
C THR A 719 42.19 -21.48 -9.36
N TRP A 720 42.06 -21.91 -10.61
CA TRP A 720 42.57 -23.20 -11.10
C TRP A 720 44.04 -23.48 -10.79
N VAL A 721 44.88 -22.45 -10.66
CA VAL A 721 46.31 -22.60 -10.34
C VAL A 721 46.52 -23.31 -9.00
N HIS A 722 45.59 -23.15 -8.05
CA HIS A 722 45.66 -23.72 -6.71
C HIS A 722 45.05 -25.12 -6.61
N GLY A 723 44.17 -25.49 -7.55
CA GLY A 723 43.37 -26.72 -7.49
C GLY A 723 43.98 -27.93 -8.19
N GLN A 724 45.16 -27.80 -8.80
CA GLN A 724 45.70 -28.85 -9.67
C GLN A 724 45.79 -30.21 -8.97
N SER A 725 46.32 -30.27 -7.74
CA SER A 725 46.48 -31.55 -7.03
C SER A 725 45.18 -32.05 -6.36
N LEU A 726 44.09 -31.28 -6.44
CA LEU A 726 42.86 -31.56 -5.71
C LEU A 726 42.14 -32.84 -6.16
N PRO A 727 41.91 -33.10 -7.46
CA PRO A 727 41.20 -34.32 -7.90
C PRO A 727 41.91 -35.60 -7.46
N ASN A 728 43.24 -35.63 -7.55
CA ASN A 728 44.05 -36.79 -7.17
C ASN A 728 44.04 -36.99 -5.64
N THR A 729 44.10 -35.90 -4.88
CA THR A 729 44.08 -35.94 -3.40
C THR A 729 42.75 -36.45 -2.88
N VAL A 730 41.63 -35.93 -3.41
CA VAL A 730 40.27 -36.38 -3.11
C VAL A 730 40.10 -37.85 -3.47
N LYS A 731 40.48 -38.24 -4.70
CA LYS A 731 40.35 -39.63 -5.16
C LYS A 731 41.14 -40.60 -4.28
N ASN A 732 42.35 -40.23 -3.88
CA ASN A 732 43.17 -41.05 -2.97
C ASN A 732 42.51 -41.19 -1.58
N ALA A 733 41.96 -40.10 -1.02
CA ALA A 733 41.26 -40.16 0.27
C ALA A 733 39.99 -41.02 0.20
N ALA A 734 39.12 -40.78 -0.80
CA ALA A 734 37.85 -41.48 -0.97
C ALA A 734 38.06 -42.99 -1.20
N SER A 735 39.02 -43.38 -2.06
CA SER A 735 39.36 -44.79 -2.29
C SER A 735 39.94 -45.53 -1.07
N ASN A 736 40.43 -44.79 -0.08
CA ASN A 736 40.86 -45.33 1.22
C ASN A 736 39.73 -45.31 2.27
N GLY A 737 38.48 -45.04 1.86
CA GLY A 737 37.29 -45.05 2.73
C GLY A 737 37.22 -43.85 3.69
N LYS A 738 37.79 -42.70 3.30
CA LYS A 738 37.71 -41.45 4.09
C LYS A 738 36.68 -40.50 3.50
N ASP A 739 35.91 -39.85 4.35
CA ASP A 739 34.99 -38.79 3.96
C ASP A 739 35.77 -37.49 3.67
N VAL A 740 35.23 -36.64 2.81
CA VAL A 740 35.87 -35.39 2.39
C VAL A 740 35.10 -34.21 2.97
N VAL A 741 35.79 -33.34 3.69
CA VAL A 741 35.24 -32.14 4.31
C VAL A 741 35.88 -30.91 3.68
N ILE A 742 35.08 -30.06 3.03
CA ILE A 742 35.52 -28.81 2.41
C ILE A 742 35.02 -27.65 3.25
N ASP A 743 35.94 -26.86 3.78
CA ASP A 743 35.66 -25.64 4.51
C ASP A 743 35.93 -24.41 3.64
N LEU A 744 34.88 -23.61 3.46
CA LEU A 744 34.90 -22.39 2.64
C LEU A 744 34.84 -21.11 3.50
N THR A 745 35.08 -21.20 4.82
CA THR A 745 34.95 -20.08 5.76
C THR A 745 35.78 -18.87 5.35
N GLN A 746 36.96 -19.11 4.79
CA GLN A 746 37.90 -18.07 4.35
C GLN A 746 38.02 -17.97 2.83
N CYS A 747 37.08 -18.58 2.09
CA CYS A 747 37.04 -18.54 0.63
C CYS A 747 36.18 -17.36 0.16
N GLU A 748 36.76 -16.50 -0.66
CA GLU A 748 36.06 -15.32 -1.22
C GLU A 748 35.50 -15.59 -2.61
N TYR A 749 36.19 -16.41 -3.40
CA TYR A 749 35.86 -16.61 -4.82
C TYR A 749 36.39 -17.94 -5.33
N LEU A 750 35.63 -18.57 -6.22
CA LEU A 750 36.02 -19.75 -7.00
C LEU A 750 35.81 -19.43 -8.49
N ASP A 751 36.81 -19.68 -9.32
CA ASP A 751 36.65 -19.60 -10.77
C ASP A 751 35.88 -20.79 -11.34
N SER A 752 35.50 -20.73 -12.62
CA SER A 752 34.72 -21.78 -13.30
C SER A 752 35.41 -23.15 -13.27
N ALA A 753 36.74 -23.19 -13.33
CA ALA A 753 37.49 -24.43 -13.23
C ALA A 753 37.42 -25.04 -11.82
N MET A 754 37.54 -24.23 -10.76
CA MET A 754 37.41 -24.70 -9.38
C MET A 754 35.98 -25.11 -9.04
N LEU A 755 34.97 -24.39 -9.54
CA LEU A 755 33.56 -24.76 -9.42
C LEU A 755 33.28 -26.11 -10.11
N GLY A 756 33.77 -26.30 -11.33
CA GLY A 756 33.68 -27.58 -12.03
C GLY A 756 34.39 -28.71 -11.30
N THR A 757 35.56 -28.44 -10.72
CA THR A 757 36.33 -29.41 -9.93
C THR A 757 35.64 -29.77 -8.61
N LEU A 758 34.95 -28.81 -7.98
CA LEU A 758 34.14 -29.05 -6.79
C LEU A 758 32.95 -29.96 -7.10
N HIS A 759 32.28 -29.75 -8.24
CA HIS A 759 31.23 -30.65 -8.71
C HIS A 759 31.78 -32.04 -9.04
N GLU A 760 32.94 -32.14 -9.69
CA GLU A 760 33.63 -33.42 -9.93
C GLU A 760 33.98 -34.12 -8.62
N THR A 761 34.36 -33.37 -7.57
CA THR A 761 34.65 -33.92 -6.23
C THR A 761 33.45 -34.61 -5.62
N ALA A 762 32.24 -34.05 -5.76
CA ALA A 762 31.00 -34.70 -5.32
C ALA A 762 30.77 -36.04 -6.04
N THR A 763 30.99 -36.06 -7.36
CA THR A 763 30.91 -37.28 -8.18
C THR A 763 31.95 -38.32 -7.77
N ILE A 764 33.22 -37.91 -7.55
CA ILE A 764 34.29 -38.80 -7.10
C ILE A 764 33.95 -39.43 -5.75
N CYS A 765 33.43 -38.66 -4.79
CA CYS A 765 33.07 -39.20 -3.47
C CYS A 765 31.94 -40.24 -3.59
N SER A 766 30.92 -39.94 -4.40
CA SER A 766 29.81 -40.85 -4.71
C SER A 766 30.30 -42.17 -5.35
N ASP A 767 31.25 -42.10 -6.29
CA ASP A 767 31.82 -43.28 -6.96
C ASP A 767 32.54 -44.25 -6.00
N PHE A 768 33.03 -43.76 -4.86
CA PHE A 768 33.77 -44.54 -3.85
C PHE A 768 33.00 -44.78 -2.55
N ASP A 769 31.69 -44.46 -2.50
CA ASP A 769 30.84 -44.58 -1.29
C ASP A 769 31.39 -43.77 -0.09
N ALA A 770 32.03 -42.63 -0.38
CA ALA A 770 32.51 -41.66 0.61
C ALA A 770 31.58 -40.45 0.67
N ASN A 771 31.38 -39.86 1.85
CA ASN A 771 30.55 -38.66 2.00
C ASN A 771 31.36 -37.40 1.69
N LEU A 772 30.75 -36.47 0.94
CA LEU A 772 31.25 -35.10 0.79
C LEU A 772 30.46 -34.18 1.72
N HIS A 773 31.17 -33.45 2.57
CA HIS A 773 30.63 -32.43 3.47
C HIS A 773 31.20 -31.06 3.12
N ILE A 774 30.34 -30.11 2.76
CA ILE A 774 30.73 -28.71 2.53
C ILE A 774 30.19 -27.88 3.68
N GLN A 775 31.05 -27.06 4.27
CA GLN A 775 30.69 -26.21 5.41
C GLN A 775 31.12 -24.76 5.19
N ASN A 776 30.37 -23.85 5.83
CA ASN A 776 30.66 -22.43 5.90
C ASN A 776 30.81 -21.72 4.53
N ALA A 777 30.01 -22.12 3.54
CA ALA A 777 29.89 -21.38 2.28
C ALA A 777 29.11 -20.08 2.50
N ASP A 778 29.73 -18.92 2.22
CA ASP A 778 29.03 -17.64 2.26
C ASP A 778 27.95 -17.57 1.17
N SER A 779 26.98 -16.67 1.39
CA SER A 779 25.84 -16.35 0.54
C SER A 779 26.19 -16.10 -0.93
N GLU A 780 27.34 -15.48 -1.23
CA GLU A 780 27.79 -15.23 -2.61
C GLU A 780 28.17 -16.53 -3.32
N ILE A 781 29.00 -17.37 -2.70
CA ILE A 781 29.39 -18.69 -3.25
C ILE A 781 28.17 -19.61 -3.35
N HIS A 782 27.30 -19.58 -2.35
CA HIS A 782 26.05 -20.35 -2.36
C HIS A 782 25.14 -19.93 -3.53
N HIS A 783 25.04 -18.62 -3.82
CA HIS A 783 24.26 -18.13 -4.96
C HIS A 783 24.82 -18.66 -6.28
N THR A 784 26.14 -18.65 -6.45
CA THR A 784 26.81 -19.19 -7.65
C THR A 784 26.48 -20.66 -7.88
N PHE A 785 26.46 -21.49 -6.82
CA PHE A 785 26.07 -22.90 -6.94
C PHE A 785 24.62 -23.07 -7.42
N VAL A 786 23.70 -22.22 -6.93
CA VAL A 786 22.28 -22.24 -7.33
C VAL A 786 22.12 -21.81 -8.79
N GLU A 787 22.79 -20.73 -9.20
CA GLU A 787 22.75 -20.21 -10.57
C GLU A 787 23.27 -21.22 -11.59
N LEU A 788 24.40 -21.87 -11.29
CA LEU A 788 24.97 -22.89 -12.17
C LEU A 788 24.21 -24.23 -12.11
N GLY A 789 23.27 -24.40 -11.18
CA GLY A 789 22.48 -25.62 -11.04
C GLY A 789 23.25 -26.80 -10.45
N MET A 790 24.24 -26.55 -9.59
CA MET A 790 25.13 -27.55 -8.99
C MET A 790 24.45 -28.29 -7.82
N ARG A 791 23.37 -29.03 -8.11
CA ARG A 791 22.52 -29.69 -7.09
C ARG A 791 23.29 -30.64 -6.18
N ASP A 792 24.17 -31.47 -6.75
CA ASP A 792 24.93 -32.44 -5.96
C ASP A 792 25.89 -31.76 -4.96
N VAL A 793 26.39 -30.56 -5.29
CA VAL A 793 27.22 -29.76 -4.38
C VAL A 793 26.35 -29.09 -3.31
N LEU A 794 25.18 -28.58 -3.67
CA LEU A 794 24.22 -27.98 -2.73
C LEU A 794 23.71 -28.98 -1.69
N ASP A 795 23.45 -30.22 -2.10
CA ASP A 795 22.98 -31.29 -1.21
C ASP A 795 24.05 -31.73 -0.18
N CYS A 796 25.33 -31.47 -0.48
CA CYS A 796 26.46 -31.72 0.42
C CYS A 796 26.72 -30.60 1.44
N ILE A 797 26.01 -29.46 1.36
CA ILE A 797 26.18 -28.35 2.32
C ILE A 797 25.52 -28.73 3.66
N SER A 798 26.34 -28.95 4.68
CA SER A 798 25.88 -29.33 6.02
C SER A 798 25.63 -28.10 6.90
N GLY A 799 24.54 -28.12 7.66
CA GLY A 799 24.26 -27.11 8.70
C GLY A 799 25.05 -27.30 10.01
N VAL A 800 25.79 -28.41 10.16
CA VAL A 800 26.64 -28.69 11.32
C VAL A 800 28.10 -28.76 10.86
N ALA A 801 28.89 -27.76 11.26
CA ALA A 801 30.31 -27.68 10.93
C ALA A 801 31.13 -28.67 11.78
N LEU A 802 32.00 -29.44 11.13
CA LEU A 802 32.97 -30.29 11.81
C LEU A 802 34.18 -29.44 12.25
N PRO A 803 34.76 -29.72 13.44
CA PRO A 803 35.94 -29.01 13.90
C PRO A 803 37.15 -29.35 13.01
N ILE A 804 37.76 -28.33 12.43
CA ILE A 804 38.91 -28.46 11.52
C ILE A 804 40.18 -28.71 12.36
N PRO A 805 41.08 -29.64 11.95
CA PRO A 805 42.36 -29.86 12.61
C PRO A 805 43.26 -28.61 12.64
N ASN A 806 43.99 -28.41 13.74
CA ASN A 806 44.90 -27.26 13.90
C ASN A 806 46.16 -27.38 13.04
N GLU A 807 46.70 -28.59 12.86
CA GLU A 807 47.84 -28.87 11.97
C GLU A 807 47.32 -29.14 10.56
N ARG A 808 47.70 -28.28 9.60
CA ARG A 808 47.33 -28.35 8.19
C ARG A 808 48.56 -28.13 7.32
N GLU A 809 48.63 -28.84 6.21
CA GLU A 809 49.69 -28.70 5.21
C GLU A 809 49.17 -27.96 3.99
N LEU A 810 50.04 -27.20 3.32
CA LEU A 810 49.68 -26.55 2.06
C LEU A 810 49.54 -27.60 0.96
N LEU A 811 48.42 -27.59 0.24
CA LEU A 811 48.25 -28.41 -0.95
C LEU A 811 49.09 -27.81 -2.08
N MET A 812 50.33 -28.29 -2.20
CA MET A 812 51.24 -27.82 -3.24
C MET A 812 50.66 -28.10 -4.63
N ALA A 813 50.77 -27.15 -5.55
CA ALA A 813 50.51 -27.39 -6.97
C ALA A 813 51.56 -28.37 -7.49
N GLY A 814 51.28 -29.68 -7.39
CA GLY A 814 52.11 -30.70 -8.01
C GLY A 814 52.15 -30.45 -9.50
N GLY A 815 53.36 -30.24 -10.05
CA GLY A 815 53.59 -29.90 -11.45
C GLY A 815 53.03 -30.97 -12.38
N MET A 816 51.75 -30.84 -12.74
CA MET A 816 51.16 -31.59 -13.84
C MET A 816 51.89 -31.19 -15.11
N ASP A 817 52.14 -32.18 -15.97
CA ASP A 817 52.47 -31.86 -17.34
C ASP A 817 51.30 -31.11 -18.00
N THR A 818 51.62 -30.25 -18.97
CA THR A 818 50.67 -29.35 -19.62
C THR A 818 49.47 -30.09 -20.22
N GLU A 819 49.66 -31.33 -20.70
CA GLU A 819 48.59 -32.14 -21.29
C GLU A 819 47.59 -32.62 -20.22
N THR A 820 48.08 -33.09 -19.06
CA THR A 820 47.23 -33.48 -17.93
C THR A 820 46.46 -32.29 -17.36
N GLN A 821 47.10 -31.12 -17.26
CA GLN A 821 46.47 -29.89 -16.79
C GLN A 821 45.31 -29.45 -17.70
N GLN A 822 45.53 -29.38 -19.02
CA GLN A 822 44.48 -28.99 -19.98
C GLN A 822 43.31 -29.99 -19.99
N LYS A 823 43.60 -31.30 -19.88
CA LYS A 823 42.54 -32.32 -19.76
C LYS A 823 41.69 -32.14 -18.50
N TRP A 824 42.30 -31.79 -17.37
CA TRP A 824 41.56 -31.50 -16.15
C TRP A 824 40.70 -30.24 -16.30
N LEU A 825 41.26 -29.12 -16.80
CA LEU A 825 40.51 -27.89 -17.04
C LEU A 825 39.32 -28.11 -17.97
N LEU A 826 39.51 -28.89 -19.03
CA LEU A 826 38.43 -29.26 -19.96
C LEU A 826 37.33 -30.04 -19.23
N ARG A 827 37.68 -31.05 -18.43
CA ARG A 827 36.71 -31.86 -17.69
C ARG A 827 35.91 -31.04 -16.68
N ALA A 828 36.56 -30.09 -15.98
CA ALA A 828 35.88 -29.19 -15.06
C ALA A 828 34.82 -28.32 -15.75
N HIS A 829 35.14 -27.74 -16.91
CA HIS A 829 34.18 -26.93 -17.66
C HIS A 829 33.09 -27.78 -18.34
N GLU A 830 33.42 -28.97 -18.82
CA GLU A 830 32.42 -29.93 -19.35
C GLU A 830 31.43 -30.37 -18.27
N ALA A 831 31.89 -30.56 -17.03
CA ALA A 831 31.05 -30.83 -15.87
C ALA A 831 30.01 -29.72 -15.68
N LEU A 832 30.43 -28.45 -15.62
CA LEU A 832 29.49 -27.32 -15.49
C LEU A 832 28.54 -27.18 -16.69
N SER A 833 29.06 -27.35 -17.91
CA SER A 833 28.28 -27.33 -19.15
C SER A 833 27.19 -28.40 -19.17
N SER A 834 27.43 -29.56 -18.55
CA SER A 834 26.47 -30.66 -18.55
C SER A 834 25.23 -30.41 -17.68
N LEU A 835 25.31 -29.50 -16.71
CA LEU A 835 24.26 -29.28 -15.69
C LEU A 835 22.94 -28.74 -16.26
N ASN A 836 23.01 -27.78 -17.19
CA ASN A 836 21.81 -27.16 -17.78
C ASN A 836 22.10 -26.55 -19.18
N GLU A 837 21.06 -26.13 -19.89
CA GLU A 837 21.17 -25.59 -21.25
C GLU A 837 21.80 -24.19 -21.31
N SER A 838 21.63 -23.37 -20.27
CA SER A 838 22.25 -22.04 -20.16
C SER A 838 23.78 -22.16 -20.04
N ASN A 839 24.25 -23.05 -19.16
CA ASN A 839 25.68 -23.33 -18.99
C ASN A 839 26.30 -23.90 -20.28
N ARG A 840 25.53 -24.66 -21.09
CA ARG A 840 26.02 -25.17 -22.38
C ARG A 840 26.39 -24.06 -23.34
N GLU A 841 25.58 -23.01 -23.41
CA GLU A 841 25.87 -21.83 -24.25
C GLU A 841 27.03 -21.01 -23.64
N GLU A 842 27.01 -20.78 -22.33
CA GLU A 842 28.00 -19.94 -21.63
C GLU A 842 29.44 -20.48 -21.72
N PHE A 843 29.62 -21.79 -21.51
CA PHE A 843 30.96 -22.41 -21.51
C PHE A 843 31.38 -22.97 -22.87
N LYS A 844 30.57 -22.79 -23.93
CA LYS A 844 30.81 -23.37 -25.26
C LYS A 844 32.16 -22.96 -25.84
N ASP A 845 32.43 -21.65 -25.87
CA ASP A 845 33.64 -21.11 -26.50
C ASP A 845 34.91 -21.55 -25.77
N VAL A 846 34.88 -21.54 -24.43
CA VAL A 846 35.99 -22.00 -23.58
C VAL A 846 36.29 -23.50 -23.79
N ILE A 847 35.24 -24.33 -23.91
CA ILE A 847 35.38 -25.77 -24.16
C ILE A 847 35.93 -26.04 -25.57
N GLU A 848 35.47 -25.30 -26.59
CA GLU A 848 35.96 -25.43 -27.96
C GLU A 848 37.43 -25.00 -28.07
N GLU A 849 37.84 -23.93 -27.39
CA GLU A 849 39.23 -23.46 -27.31
C GLU A 849 40.15 -24.49 -26.65
N LEU A 850 39.79 -24.98 -25.46
CA LEU A 850 40.56 -26.02 -24.74
C LEU A 850 40.67 -27.33 -25.54
N LYS A 851 39.61 -27.73 -26.28
CA LYS A 851 39.66 -28.88 -27.20
C LYS A 851 40.62 -28.63 -28.36
N GLY A 852 40.65 -27.42 -28.90
CA GLY A 852 41.58 -27.02 -29.95
C GLY A 852 43.05 -27.11 -29.53
N GLU A 853 43.37 -26.63 -28.33
CA GLU A 853 44.73 -26.67 -27.78
C GLU A 853 45.22 -28.10 -27.54
N ILE A 854 44.39 -28.99 -26.98
CA ILE A 854 44.74 -30.40 -26.74
C ILE A 854 45.02 -31.16 -28.05
N VAL A 855 44.31 -30.82 -29.15
CA VAL A 855 44.54 -31.42 -30.47
C VAL A 855 45.84 -30.90 -31.11
N GLY A 856 46.27 -29.68 -30.79
CA GLY A 856 47.50 -29.06 -31.30
C GLY A 856 48.81 -29.54 -30.65
N ILE A 857 48.74 -30.29 -29.54
CA ILE A 857 49.90 -30.78 -28.77
C ILE A 857 50.37 -32.19 -29.22
N LYS A 858 49.71 -32.80 -30.22
CA LYS A 858 50.05 -34.13 -30.74
C LYS A 858 51.13 -34.17 -31.82
#